data_AF-A0A3M1CLQ9-F1
#
_entry.id   AF-A0A3M1CLQ9-F1
#
_cell.length_a   1.000
_cell.length_b   1.000
_cell.length_c   1.000
_cell.angle_alpha   90.00
_cell.angle_beta   90.00
_cell.angle_gamma   90.00
#
_symmetry.space_group_name_H-M   'P 1'
#
loop_
_entity.id
_entity.type
_entity.pdbx_description
1 polymer ?
#
loop_
_entity_poly.entity_id
_entity_poly.type
_entity_poly.pdbx_seq_one_letter_code
_entity_poly.pdbx_strand_id
1 'polypeptide(L)'
;MNLAKILADDILARVDKPSRYLGTELNSVHKDPGDVDVRIALAFPDLYDIGLGNLGLHILYAILNALPWCWAERVYAPGLDLEALLRERGLPLFALESKDGLGAFDGIGVTLQSELTGTNILNIIDLAGMPLRTRDRRESDPLVFAGGPAVFNPEPLAPFIDFFVIGDGEDVIVEIAEVFRRVRGRAARLEALAEIEGIYVPALYPMETLPDGRILPPVDGPRIRKRLARDLNRATFPVSYIVPFTRQVHDRISLEVLRGCTQGCRFCQAGMTTRPVRERSLEEIDRLLQQTLDTTGYEEVSLVSLSTCDYSHVRSLVQQTVERAAPRKVGVSLPSLRLDSFSVELADMVADIRRTGLTVAPEAASPRLRAVINKWIPDEDLLRMATEAYRRGWDHVKLYFMIGLPTERDDDIQAIADLTLRVLEEGREIHPKARVHTGVSTFVPKPFTPFQWAAQIDIDETRRRQEILYQRFRGKGGVKFGRHHAEDTFLEGIISRADRRAADLIEAAFRLGCRFDNWDEHRDFARWQQAIEQVGWDCAFELRQRRLDERLPWDHIDVLIDKEWFVEEWRRAEQLQHAEDCRHSRCHRCGVIDRERPLCASMLRGAIEGRKAEKDWVRPPRPPELGVLRPGQPPVRPAEPPAVQRVVFRIGIVGVARFLTHLETMNAWIRALRRAKVPLAYSEGFHPHPKVAFSGARPLAEETLGDFMDVQLTARVDPAVVVERLRATVPAGFRVMGAREIPLSADSLMSAVEGADYRVYLPVFDGLGAAVERLLAADSLPVERRRKKRGRRGRPGTRTVDLRDNLVSLELLGEDAGIAELAMSLRTNAQGRGARPSEIIGLLGGDPAKARVVRLATRFRGDLAARLAGVGTRRLQPAS
;
A
#
# COMPACT_ATOMS: atom_id res chain seq x y z
N MET A 1 -13.48 -29.26 4.21
CA MET A 1 -12.71 -28.90 3.00
C MET A 1 -11.46 -28.14 3.45
N ASN A 2 -10.25 -28.56 3.05
CA ASN A 2 -9.01 -27.84 3.41
C ASN A 2 -8.71 -26.80 2.34
N LEU A 3 -9.13 -25.55 2.56
CA LEU A 3 -8.99 -24.47 1.59
C LEU A 3 -7.51 -24.13 1.32
N ALA A 4 -6.65 -24.16 2.35
CA ALA A 4 -5.22 -23.93 2.21
C ALA A 4 -4.56 -24.88 1.19
N LYS A 5 -4.91 -26.17 1.25
CA LYS A 5 -4.41 -27.17 0.31
C LYS A 5 -4.89 -26.90 -1.12
N ILE A 6 -6.19 -26.64 -1.31
CA ILE A 6 -6.77 -26.33 -2.63
C ILE A 6 -6.10 -25.09 -3.23
N LEU A 7 -5.89 -24.05 -2.42
CA LEU A 7 -5.22 -22.83 -2.87
C LEU A 7 -3.79 -23.14 -3.36
N ALA A 8 -3.01 -23.87 -2.57
CA ALA A 8 -1.62 -24.20 -2.87
C ALA A 8 -1.45 -25.16 -4.06
N ASP A 9 -2.38 -26.10 -4.26
CA ASP A 9 -2.24 -27.15 -5.26
C ASP A 9 -2.89 -26.74 -6.60
N ASP A 10 -3.98 -25.97 -6.57
CA ASP A 10 -4.78 -25.73 -7.79
C ASP A 10 -4.94 -24.26 -8.20
N ILE A 11 -4.80 -23.30 -7.27
CA ILE A 11 -5.21 -21.91 -7.53
C ILE A 11 -4.00 -20.99 -7.72
N LEU A 12 -3.05 -20.99 -6.76
CA LEU A 12 -1.97 -20.00 -6.74
C LEU A 12 -1.03 -20.09 -7.95
N ALA A 13 -0.89 -21.25 -8.59
CA ALA A 13 -0.10 -21.37 -9.81
C ALA A 13 -0.77 -20.71 -11.05
N ARG A 14 -2.07 -20.41 -10.98
CA ARG A 14 -2.90 -19.95 -12.11
C ARG A 14 -3.25 -18.46 -12.07
N VAL A 15 -2.92 -17.76 -10.97
CA VAL A 15 -3.19 -16.32 -10.79
C VAL A 15 -1.94 -15.50 -11.12
N ASP A 16 -2.14 -14.23 -11.48
CA ASP A 16 -1.07 -13.35 -11.99
C ASP A 16 -0.05 -12.95 -10.91
N LYS A 17 -0.52 -12.73 -9.67
CA LYS A 17 0.33 -12.37 -8.52
C LYS A 17 -0.02 -13.20 -7.28
N PRO A 18 0.41 -14.47 -7.20
CA PRO A 18 0.05 -15.33 -6.07
C PRO A 18 0.65 -14.88 -4.73
N SER A 19 1.73 -14.10 -4.76
CA SER A 19 2.36 -13.50 -3.59
C SER A 19 1.40 -12.65 -2.74
N ARG A 20 0.32 -12.11 -3.33
CA ARG A 20 -0.77 -11.39 -2.63
C ARG A 20 -1.54 -12.25 -1.63
N TYR A 21 -1.51 -13.56 -1.79
CA TYR A 21 -2.43 -14.48 -1.13
C TYR A 21 -1.71 -15.46 -0.19
N LEU A 22 -0.44 -15.23 0.15
CA LEU A 22 0.37 -16.20 0.90
C LEU A 22 0.11 -16.17 2.41
N GLY A 23 0.02 -14.99 3.04
CA GLY A 23 -0.23 -14.88 4.49
C GLY A 23 0.92 -15.37 5.40
N THR A 24 2.10 -15.59 4.82
CA THR A 24 3.30 -16.08 5.52
C THR A 24 4.42 -15.05 5.52
N GLU A 25 4.07 -13.78 5.37
CA GLU A 25 5.02 -12.67 5.43
C GLU A 25 5.70 -12.59 6.80
N LEU A 26 6.85 -11.92 6.86
CA LEU A 26 7.45 -11.66 8.17
C LEU A 26 6.50 -10.80 9.01
N ASN A 27 6.38 -11.14 10.29
CA ASN A 27 5.52 -10.49 11.27
C ASN A 27 4.01 -10.72 11.06
N SER A 28 3.60 -11.63 10.16
CA SER A 28 2.23 -12.17 10.19
C SER A 28 2.03 -13.00 11.47
N VAL A 29 0.93 -12.76 12.19
CA VAL A 29 0.57 -13.45 13.43
C VAL A 29 -0.33 -14.64 13.12
N HIS A 30 0.13 -15.83 13.51
CA HIS A 30 -0.63 -17.08 13.45
C HIS A 30 -0.90 -17.54 14.87
N LYS A 31 -2.14 -17.91 15.18
CA LYS A 31 -2.55 -18.41 16.50
C LYS A 31 -3.17 -19.80 16.37
N ASP A 32 -3.17 -20.56 17.46
CA ASP A 32 -3.95 -21.79 17.54
C ASP A 32 -5.43 -21.41 17.70
N PRO A 33 -6.34 -21.86 16.81
CA PRO A 33 -7.78 -21.62 16.97
C PRO A 33 -8.33 -22.04 18.34
N GLY A 34 -7.71 -23.02 19.03
CA GLY A 34 -8.14 -23.48 20.36
C GLY A 34 -7.92 -22.45 21.49
N ASP A 35 -7.02 -21.48 21.30
CA ASP A 35 -6.68 -20.44 22.28
C ASP A 35 -7.39 -19.10 22.01
N VAL A 36 -8.26 -19.05 21.01
CA VAL A 36 -8.88 -17.82 20.50
C VAL A 36 -10.37 -17.78 20.81
N ASP A 37 -10.80 -16.74 21.53
CA ASP A 37 -12.21 -16.49 21.86
C ASP A 37 -12.92 -15.66 20.78
N VAL A 38 -12.19 -14.79 20.08
CA VAL A 38 -12.74 -13.84 19.10
C VAL A 38 -11.87 -13.77 17.85
N ARG A 39 -12.49 -13.88 16.68
CA ARG A 39 -11.81 -13.73 15.38
C ARG A 39 -12.36 -12.54 14.62
N ILE A 40 -11.48 -11.63 14.19
CA ILE A 40 -11.84 -10.44 13.40
C ILE A 40 -11.07 -10.44 12.08
N ALA A 41 -11.79 -10.42 10.97
CA ALA A 41 -11.22 -10.22 9.65
C ALA A 41 -11.08 -8.71 9.36
N LEU A 42 -9.85 -8.20 9.27
CA LEU A 42 -9.57 -6.83 8.88
C LEU A 42 -9.43 -6.74 7.37
N ALA A 43 -10.49 -6.28 6.72
CA ALA A 43 -10.62 -6.18 5.27
C ALA A 43 -10.19 -4.80 4.73
N PHE A 44 -9.36 -4.81 3.71
CA PHE A 44 -9.12 -3.64 2.86
C PHE A 44 -9.86 -3.86 1.52
N PRO A 45 -10.79 -2.97 1.11
CA PRO A 45 -11.64 -3.17 -0.06
C PRO A 45 -10.93 -2.82 -1.38
N ASP A 46 -9.69 -3.25 -1.52
CA ASP A 46 -8.85 -3.13 -2.72
C ASP A 46 -7.79 -4.23 -2.71
N LEU A 47 -6.96 -4.28 -3.75
CA LEU A 47 -5.87 -5.24 -3.88
C LEU A 47 -4.84 -5.08 -2.74
N TYR A 48 -4.24 -6.21 -2.37
CA TYR A 48 -3.14 -6.30 -1.40
C TYR A 48 -2.03 -5.26 -1.63
N ASP A 49 -1.64 -5.02 -2.89
CA ASP A 49 -0.56 -4.12 -3.30
C ASP A 49 -0.76 -2.65 -2.86
N ILE A 50 -2.01 -2.26 -2.62
CA ILE A 50 -2.42 -0.96 -2.09
C ILE A 50 -2.71 -1.10 -0.60
N GLY A 51 -3.54 -2.08 -0.24
CA GLY A 51 -4.11 -2.17 1.10
C GLY A 51 -3.09 -2.41 2.21
N LEU A 52 -2.02 -3.16 1.97
CA LEU A 52 -1.00 -3.37 3.00
C LEU A 52 -0.23 -2.07 3.31
N GLY A 53 -0.19 -1.09 2.41
CA GLY A 53 0.43 0.21 2.70
C GLY A 53 -0.34 1.07 3.71
N ASN A 54 -1.54 0.65 4.13
CA ASN A 54 -2.40 1.41 5.02
C ASN A 54 -1.96 1.30 6.49
N LEU A 55 -1.42 2.39 7.05
CA LEU A 55 -0.97 2.44 8.45
C LEU A 55 -2.09 2.09 9.46
N GLY A 56 -3.31 2.57 9.23
CA GLY A 56 -4.44 2.31 10.12
C GLY A 56 -4.71 0.80 10.26
N LEU A 57 -4.68 0.06 9.15
CA LEU A 57 -4.82 -1.40 9.15
C LEU A 57 -3.73 -2.09 9.98
N HIS A 58 -2.47 -1.66 9.87
CA HIS A 58 -1.37 -2.21 10.69
C HIS A 58 -1.53 -1.90 12.17
N ILE A 59 -1.98 -0.70 12.52
CA ILE A 59 -2.24 -0.32 13.93
C ILE A 59 -3.31 -1.23 14.52
N LEU A 60 -4.46 -1.37 13.85
CA LEU A 60 -5.57 -2.22 14.32
C LEU A 60 -5.17 -3.70 14.41
N TYR A 61 -4.41 -4.19 13.41
CA TYR A 61 -3.88 -5.55 13.40
C TYR A 61 -2.95 -5.81 14.59
N ALA A 62 -2.05 -4.87 14.90
CA ALA A 62 -1.12 -5.00 16.03
C ALA A 62 -1.85 -4.93 17.38
N ILE A 63 -2.83 -4.03 17.54
CA ILE A 63 -3.61 -3.90 18.78
C ILE A 63 -4.37 -5.19 19.08
N LEU A 64 -5.13 -5.71 18.11
CA LEU A 64 -5.94 -6.90 18.32
C LEU A 64 -5.07 -8.14 18.55
N ASN A 65 -4.00 -8.32 17.78
CA ASN A 65 -3.15 -9.51 17.92
C ASN A 65 -2.28 -9.50 19.18
N ALA A 66 -2.08 -8.36 19.83
CA ALA A 66 -1.46 -8.28 21.15
C ALA A 66 -2.34 -8.89 22.25
N LEU A 67 -3.65 -9.00 22.04
CA LEU A 67 -4.57 -9.68 22.96
C LEU A 67 -4.45 -11.20 22.77
N PRO A 68 -4.08 -12.00 23.79
CA PRO A 68 -3.87 -13.44 23.62
C PRO A 68 -5.09 -14.18 23.05
N TRP A 69 -6.29 -13.78 23.50
CA TRP A 69 -7.58 -14.39 23.20
C TRP A 69 -8.25 -13.86 21.91
N CYS A 70 -7.67 -12.88 21.22
CA CYS A 70 -8.23 -12.34 19.97
C CYS A 70 -7.29 -12.62 18.81
N TRP A 71 -7.82 -13.04 17.66
CA TRP A 71 -7.04 -13.21 16.45
C TRP A 71 -7.59 -12.30 15.35
N ALA A 72 -6.79 -11.31 14.95
CA ALA A 72 -7.08 -10.47 13.81
C ALA A 72 -6.32 -10.97 12.58
N GLU A 73 -7.04 -11.13 11.48
CA GLU A 73 -6.50 -11.66 10.23
C GLU A 73 -6.79 -10.71 9.07
N ARG A 74 -5.91 -10.69 8.06
CA ARG A 74 -6.02 -9.75 6.94
C ARG A 74 -6.85 -10.33 5.81
N VAL A 75 -7.66 -9.47 5.19
CA VAL A 75 -8.45 -9.79 4.01
C VAL A 75 -8.34 -8.64 3.00
N TYR A 76 -8.31 -8.97 1.72
CA TYR A 76 -8.26 -8.00 0.63
C TYR A 76 -9.29 -8.38 -0.43
N ALA A 77 -9.72 -7.41 -1.23
CA ALA A 77 -10.50 -7.72 -2.42
C ALA A 77 -9.64 -8.60 -3.37
N PRO A 78 -10.14 -9.76 -3.83
CA PRO A 78 -9.37 -10.62 -4.72
C PRO A 78 -9.19 -9.94 -6.08
N GLY A 79 -8.04 -10.16 -6.74
CA GLY A 79 -7.89 -9.79 -8.15
C GLY A 79 -8.94 -10.49 -9.02
N LEU A 80 -9.29 -9.89 -10.16
CA LEU A 80 -10.34 -10.40 -11.06
C LEU A 80 -10.10 -11.86 -11.49
N ASP A 81 -8.83 -12.26 -11.63
CA ASP A 81 -8.40 -13.62 -11.92
C ASP A 81 -8.69 -14.60 -10.78
N LEU A 82 -8.39 -14.21 -9.54
CA LEU A 82 -8.72 -15.01 -8.36
C LEU A 82 -10.23 -15.03 -8.11
N GLU A 83 -10.93 -13.89 -8.24
CA GLU A 83 -12.40 -13.83 -8.10
C GLU A 83 -13.08 -14.82 -9.04
N ALA A 84 -12.69 -14.84 -10.32
CA ALA A 84 -13.23 -15.76 -11.31
C ALA A 84 -13.04 -17.23 -10.89
N LEU A 85 -11.83 -17.59 -10.44
CA LEU A 85 -11.52 -18.96 -10.00
C LEU A 85 -12.28 -19.36 -8.72
N LEU A 86 -12.45 -18.44 -7.77
CA LEU A 86 -13.22 -18.69 -6.55
C LEU A 86 -14.69 -18.94 -6.89
N ARG A 87 -15.29 -18.09 -7.74
CA ARG A 87 -16.69 -18.24 -8.19
C ARG A 87 -16.89 -19.50 -9.02
N GLU A 88 -16.01 -19.80 -9.98
CA GLU A 88 -16.06 -21.01 -10.82
C GLU A 88 -16.08 -22.29 -9.96
N ARG A 89 -15.33 -22.30 -8.85
CA ARG A 89 -15.19 -23.47 -7.97
C ARG A 89 -16.10 -23.44 -6.75
N GLY A 90 -16.94 -22.43 -6.58
CA GLY A 90 -17.79 -22.26 -5.40
C GLY A 90 -17.00 -22.15 -4.09
N LEU A 91 -15.80 -21.55 -4.12
CA LEU A 91 -14.94 -21.35 -2.95
C LEU A 91 -15.20 -19.97 -2.33
N PRO A 92 -15.21 -19.86 -0.99
CA PRO A 92 -15.39 -18.57 -0.33
C PRO A 92 -14.11 -17.72 -0.41
N LEU A 93 -14.27 -16.40 -0.25
CA LEU A 93 -13.15 -15.54 0.11
C LEU A 93 -12.61 -15.93 1.49
N PHE A 94 -11.30 -15.79 1.67
CA PHE A 94 -10.58 -16.32 2.83
C PHE A 94 -9.64 -15.29 3.45
N ALA A 95 -9.34 -15.48 4.74
CA ALA A 95 -8.33 -14.72 5.45
C ALA A 95 -6.90 -15.17 5.09
N LEU A 96 -5.95 -14.25 5.10
CA LEU A 96 -4.59 -14.55 4.66
C LEU A 96 -3.87 -15.50 5.61
N GLU A 97 -3.98 -15.35 6.92
CA GLU A 97 -3.22 -16.13 7.90
C GLU A 97 -3.72 -17.59 7.95
N SER A 98 -4.98 -17.81 8.34
CA SER A 98 -5.56 -19.15 8.50
C SER A 98 -5.96 -19.84 7.18
N LYS A 99 -6.27 -19.07 6.13
CA LYS A 99 -7.00 -19.52 4.93
C LYS A 99 -8.44 -19.97 5.20
N ASP A 100 -9.01 -19.63 6.35
CA ASP A 100 -10.42 -19.90 6.62
C ASP A 100 -11.32 -18.94 5.85
N GLY A 101 -12.51 -19.42 5.48
CA GLY A 101 -13.54 -18.59 4.87
C GLY A 101 -14.08 -17.54 5.83
N LEU A 102 -14.51 -16.39 5.32
CA LEU A 102 -14.92 -15.25 6.17
C LEU A 102 -16.15 -15.53 7.05
N GLY A 103 -16.97 -16.54 6.72
CA GLY A 103 -18.08 -16.98 7.56
C GLY A 103 -17.67 -17.57 8.92
N ALA A 104 -16.38 -17.85 9.15
CA ALA A 104 -15.86 -18.38 10.41
C ALA A 104 -15.47 -17.30 11.45
N PHE A 105 -15.69 -16.01 11.14
CA PHE A 105 -15.26 -14.88 11.95
C PHE A 105 -16.42 -14.27 12.75
N ASP A 106 -16.13 -13.63 13.89
CA ASP A 106 -17.14 -12.88 14.64
C ASP A 106 -17.49 -11.55 13.95
N GLY A 107 -16.52 -10.96 13.27
CA GLY A 107 -16.74 -9.75 12.49
C GLY A 107 -15.75 -9.50 11.37
N ILE A 108 -16.20 -8.71 10.40
CA ILE A 108 -15.45 -8.29 9.21
C ILE A 108 -15.34 -6.75 9.26
N GLY A 109 -14.17 -6.25 9.65
CA GLY A 109 -13.88 -4.83 9.77
C GLY A 109 -13.28 -4.27 8.49
N VAL A 110 -13.98 -3.39 7.80
CA VAL A 110 -13.58 -2.78 6.53
C VAL A 110 -12.97 -1.40 6.77
N THR A 111 -11.83 -1.12 6.16
CA THR A 111 -11.31 0.26 6.11
C THR A 111 -11.75 0.99 4.84
N LEU A 112 -12.65 1.95 4.99
CA LEU A 112 -13.21 2.76 3.92
C LEU A 112 -12.33 3.98 3.65
N GLN A 113 -11.48 3.87 2.63
CA GLN A 113 -10.57 4.93 2.20
C GLN A 113 -11.18 5.87 1.15
N SER A 114 -12.12 5.36 0.35
CA SER A 114 -12.77 6.07 -0.75
C SER A 114 -14.15 5.47 -1.00
N GLU A 115 -15.11 6.31 -1.36
CA GLU A 115 -16.48 5.93 -1.69
C GLU A 115 -16.56 5.01 -2.93
N LEU A 116 -15.60 5.11 -3.84
CA LEU A 116 -15.50 4.26 -5.03
C LEU A 116 -15.08 2.81 -4.74
N THR A 117 -14.81 2.48 -3.47
CA THR A 117 -14.57 1.08 -3.06
C THR A 117 -15.85 0.34 -2.69
N GLY A 118 -17.03 0.98 -2.76
CA GLY A 118 -18.31 0.38 -2.37
C GLY A 118 -18.62 -0.96 -3.07
N THR A 119 -18.36 -1.07 -4.38
CA THR A 119 -18.56 -2.32 -5.13
C THR A 119 -17.62 -3.44 -4.68
N ASN A 120 -16.38 -3.11 -4.29
CA ASN A 120 -15.43 -4.07 -3.74
C ASN A 120 -15.86 -4.56 -2.35
N ILE A 121 -16.47 -3.71 -1.53
CA ILE A 121 -17.04 -4.10 -0.24
C ILE A 121 -18.17 -5.12 -0.46
N LEU A 122 -19.07 -4.84 -1.40
CA LEU A 122 -20.13 -5.80 -1.74
C LEU A 122 -19.56 -7.11 -2.29
N ASN A 123 -18.46 -7.06 -3.05
CA ASN A 123 -17.77 -8.26 -3.53
C ASN A 123 -17.21 -9.11 -2.39
N ILE A 124 -16.62 -8.49 -1.37
CA ILE A 124 -16.12 -9.18 -0.18
C ILE A 124 -17.27 -9.85 0.58
N ILE A 125 -18.39 -9.15 0.78
CA ILE A 125 -19.59 -9.70 1.46
C ILE A 125 -20.19 -10.87 0.66
N ASP A 126 -20.33 -10.70 -0.65
CA ASP A 126 -20.90 -11.72 -1.55
C ASP A 126 -20.01 -12.98 -1.60
N LEU A 127 -18.68 -12.83 -1.73
CA LEU A 127 -17.75 -13.96 -1.69
C LEU A 127 -17.59 -14.58 -0.29
N ALA A 128 -17.99 -13.90 0.78
CA ALA A 128 -18.13 -14.49 2.10
C ALA A 128 -19.34 -15.44 2.20
N GLY A 129 -20.22 -15.45 1.18
CA GLY A 129 -21.47 -16.23 1.18
C GLY A 129 -22.56 -15.61 2.04
N MET A 130 -22.50 -14.30 2.28
CA MET A 130 -23.43 -13.56 3.11
C MET A 130 -24.43 -12.74 2.29
N PRO A 131 -25.67 -12.55 2.76
CA PRO A 131 -26.58 -11.55 2.20
C PRO A 131 -25.95 -10.16 2.24
N LEU A 132 -26.07 -9.42 1.13
CA LEU A 132 -25.49 -8.08 1.00
C LEU A 132 -26.06 -7.13 2.05
N ARG A 133 -27.39 -7.07 2.17
CA ARG A 133 -28.08 -6.17 3.10
C ARG A 133 -28.14 -6.76 4.50
N THR A 134 -27.92 -5.90 5.48
CA THR A 134 -27.87 -6.25 6.91
C THR A 134 -29.16 -6.90 7.39
N ARG A 135 -30.31 -6.39 6.93
CA ARG A 135 -31.66 -6.90 7.27
C ARG A 135 -31.92 -8.35 6.86
N ASP A 136 -31.18 -8.84 5.87
CA ASP A 136 -31.38 -10.19 5.30
C ASP A 136 -30.39 -11.21 5.90
N ARG A 137 -29.48 -10.77 6.77
CA ARG A 137 -28.45 -11.61 7.39
C ARG A 137 -29.01 -12.51 8.49
N ARG A 138 -28.43 -13.69 8.62
CA ARG A 138 -28.75 -14.69 9.63
C ARG A 138 -28.04 -14.38 10.95
N GLU A 139 -28.51 -15.00 12.02
CA GLU A 139 -27.92 -14.88 13.36
C GLU A 139 -26.45 -15.35 13.41
N SER A 140 -26.11 -16.35 12.59
CA SER A 140 -24.75 -16.91 12.51
C SER A 140 -23.80 -16.11 11.61
N ASP A 141 -24.30 -15.13 10.84
CA ASP A 141 -23.45 -14.39 9.93
C ASP A 141 -22.60 -13.37 10.72
N PRO A 142 -21.30 -13.21 10.36
CA PRO A 142 -20.42 -12.23 10.98
C PRO A 142 -21.02 -10.81 10.99
N LEU A 143 -20.66 -10.00 11.98
CA LEU A 143 -20.96 -8.57 11.95
C LEU A 143 -19.98 -7.83 11.04
N VAL A 144 -20.47 -7.14 10.01
CA VAL A 144 -19.65 -6.33 9.11
C VAL A 144 -19.63 -4.90 9.61
N PHE A 145 -18.46 -4.34 9.86
CA PHE A 145 -18.31 -2.97 10.33
C PHE A 145 -17.32 -2.18 9.49
N ALA A 146 -17.41 -0.85 9.51
CA ALA A 146 -16.52 -0.01 8.71
C ALA A 146 -15.95 1.18 9.52
N GLY A 147 -14.67 1.47 9.29
CA GLY A 147 -13.98 2.66 9.79
C GLY A 147 -13.11 3.28 8.70
N GLY A 148 -12.37 4.35 9.01
CA GLY A 148 -11.49 5.03 8.04
C GLY A 148 -12.01 6.39 7.58
N PRO A 149 -11.27 7.13 6.74
CA PRO A 149 -11.53 8.54 6.50
C PRO A 149 -12.83 8.83 5.73
N ALA A 150 -13.37 7.90 4.95
CA ALA A 150 -14.58 8.15 4.16
C ALA A 150 -15.90 7.84 4.92
N VAL A 151 -15.84 7.31 6.16
CA VAL A 151 -17.06 6.99 6.96
C VAL A 151 -17.79 8.21 7.50
N PHE A 152 -17.26 9.42 7.31
CA PHE A 152 -17.93 10.65 7.73
C PHE A 152 -19.21 10.96 6.92
N ASN A 153 -19.48 10.24 5.83
CA ASN A 153 -20.86 10.02 5.38
C ASN A 153 -21.11 8.51 5.27
N PRO A 154 -21.68 7.87 6.32
CA PRO A 154 -21.88 6.42 6.34
C PRO A 154 -23.12 6.00 5.55
N GLU A 155 -24.05 6.92 5.28
CA GLU A 155 -25.40 6.61 4.79
C GLU A 155 -25.43 5.83 3.47
N PRO A 156 -24.60 6.14 2.45
CA PRO A 156 -24.58 5.38 1.21
C PRO A 156 -24.29 3.88 1.39
N LEU A 157 -23.58 3.49 2.46
CA LEU A 157 -23.24 2.11 2.78
C LEU A 157 -24.01 1.53 3.97
N ALA A 158 -24.84 2.34 4.64
CA ALA A 158 -25.58 1.94 5.85
C ALA A 158 -26.42 0.66 5.68
N PRO A 159 -27.05 0.38 4.52
CA PRO A 159 -27.78 -0.88 4.33
C PRO A 159 -26.91 -2.14 4.25
N PHE A 160 -25.59 -2.01 4.09
CA PHE A 160 -24.64 -3.13 3.95
C PHE A 160 -23.71 -3.31 5.15
N ILE A 161 -23.64 -2.32 6.04
CA ILE A 161 -22.72 -2.28 7.17
C ILE A 161 -23.53 -2.28 8.48
N ASP A 162 -23.20 -3.19 9.38
CA ASP A 162 -23.91 -3.37 10.65
C ASP A 162 -23.65 -2.24 11.64
N PHE A 163 -22.41 -1.75 11.68
CA PHE A 163 -22.06 -0.56 12.44
C PHE A 163 -20.81 0.14 11.87
N PHE A 164 -20.70 1.45 12.09
CA PHE A 164 -19.57 2.27 11.69
C PHE A 164 -18.79 2.75 12.91
N VAL A 165 -17.49 2.89 12.75
CA VAL A 165 -16.59 3.50 13.73
C VAL A 165 -16.16 4.87 13.21
N ILE A 166 -16.58 5.93 13.88
CA ILE A 166 -16.30 7.31 13.49
C ILE A 166 -15.08 7.84 14.28
N GLY A 167 -14.00 8.21 13.56
CA GLY A 167 -12.80 8.81 14.16
C GLY A 167 -11.66 7.81 14.35
N ASP A 168 -10.86 8.03 15.41
CA ASP A 168 -9.68 7.22 15.73
C ASP A 168 -10.08 5.83 16.25
N GLY A 169 -9.44 4.77 15.73
CA GLY A 169 -9.86 3.37 15.92
C GLY A 169 -9.15 2.60 17.03
N GLU A 170 -8.08 3.15 17.59
CA GLU A 170 -7.12 2.45 18.44
C GLU A 170 -7.74 1.88 19.73
N ASP A 171 -8.52 2.68 20.44
CA ASP A 171 -9.13 2.25 21.71
C ASP A 171 -10.42 1.46 21.47
N VAL A 172 -11.26 1.94 20.54
CA VAL A 172 -12.58 1.36 20.27
C VAL A 172 -12.53 -0.04 19.68
N ILE A 173 -11.46 -0.40 18.95
CA ILE A 173 -11.34 -1.76 18.41
C ILE A 173 -11.18 -2.82 19.51
N VAL A 174 -10.59 -2.45 20.66
CA VAL A 174 -10.49 -3.32 21.83
C VAL A 174 -11.86 -3.48 22.48
N GLU A 175 -12.61 -2.39 22.65
CA GLU A 175 -13.97 -2.41 23.18
C GLU A 175 -14.91 -3.26 22.31
N ILE A 176 -14.80 -3.17 20.98
CA ILE A 176 -15.52 -4.02 20.02
C ILE A 176 -15.16 -5.50 20.24
N ALA A 177 -13.87 -5.83 20.34
CA ALA A 177 -13.42 -7.20 20.58
C ALA A 177 -13.94 -7.74 21.93
N GLU A 178 -13.99 -6.91 22.98
CA GLU A 178 -14.58 -7.28 24.26
C GLU A 178 -16.09 -7.55 24.16
N VAL A 179 -16.84 -6.75 23.39
CA VAL A 179 -18.26 -7.00 23.16
C VAL A 179 -18.46 -8.33 22.42
N PHE A 180 -17.68 -8.61 21.38
CA PHE A 180 -17.74 -9.92 20.69
C PHE A 180 -17.41 -11.07 21.64
N ARG A 181 -16.47 -10.87 22.56
CA ARG A 181 -16.07 -11.87 23.56
C ARG A 181 -17.16 -12.14 24.59
N ARG A 182 -17.80 -11.11 25.14
CA ARG A 182 -18.72 -11.21 26.29
C ARG A 182 -20.18 -11.37 25.89
N VAL A 183 -20.60 -10.78 24.77
CA VAL A 183 -21.99 -10.75 24.33
C VAL A 183 -22.20 -11.75 23.22
N ARG A 184 -23.29 -12.51 23.31
CA ARG A 184 -23.73 -13.47 22.28
C ARG A 184 -25.02 -12.97 21.67
N GLY A 185 -25.22 -13.33 20.41
CA GLY A 185 -26.36 -12.92 19.62
C GLY A 185 -26.14 -11.59 18.91
N ARG A 186 -26.61 -11.49 17.67
CA ARG A 186 -26.40 -10.38 16.76
C ARG A 186 -27.06 -9.11 17.27
N ALA A 187 -28.34 -9.18 17.62
CA ALA A 187 -29.11 -8.04 18.13
C ALA A 187 -28.50 -7.47 19.42
N ALA A 188 -28.25 -8.33 20.41
CA ALA A 188 -27.66 -7.93 21.68
C ALA A 188 -26.24 -7.35 21.52
N ARG A 189 -25.43 -7.88 20.59
CA ARG A 189 -24.13 -7.27 20.24
C ARG A 189 -24.32 -5.87 19.68
N LEU A 190 -25.26 -5.66 18.76
CA LEU A 190 -25.52 -4.33 18.18
C LEU A 190 -26.00 -3.32 19.20
N GLU A 191 -26.88 -3.71 20.13
CA GLU A 191 -27.31 -2.86 21.24
C GLU A 191 -26.13 -2.49 22.15
N ALA A 192 -25.31 -3.46 22.55
CA ALA A 192 -24.14 -3.19 23.38
C ALA A 192 -23.09 -2.30 22.67
N LEU A 193 -22.94 -2.46 21.35
CA LEU A 193 -22.04 -1.64 20.55
C LEU A 193 -22.56 -0.20 20.40
N ALA A 194 -23.87 0.01 20.32
CA ALA A 194 -24.46 1.35 20.19
C ALA A 194 -24.20 2.26 21.40
N GLU A 195 -23.95 1.68 22.57
CA GLU A 195 -23.60 2.42 23.80
C GLU A 195 -22.13 2.91 23.81
N ILE A 196 -21.30 2.44 22.88
CA ILE A 196 -19.89 2.83 22.79
C ILE A 196 -19.78 4.13 21.98
N GLU A 197 -19.10 5.12 22.55
CA GLU A 197 -18.86 6.41 21.88
C GLU A 197 -18.21 6.20 20.49
N GLY A 198 -18.73 6.90 19.48
CA GLY A 198 -18.25 6.85 18.11
C GLY A 198 -18.67 5.63 17.31
N ILE A 199 -19.42 4.69 17.90
CA ILE A 199 -20.11 3.65 17.13
C ILE A 199 -21.46 4.16 16.66
N TYR A 200 -21.70 4.03 15.36
CA TYR A 200 -22.99 4.31 14.73
C TYR A 200 -23.60 2.99 14.25
N VAL A 201 -24.79 2.63 14.76
CA VAL A 201 -25.53 1.42 14.34
C VAL A 201 -26.74 1.82 13.50
N PRO A 202 -26.71 1.68 12.15
CA PRO A 202 -27.78 2.18 11.28
C PRO A 202 -29.16 1.56 11.53
N ALA A 203 -29.20 0.32 12.02
CA ALA A 203 -30.44 -0.39 12.31
C ALA A 203 -31.15 0.10 13.59
N LEU A 204 -30.40 0.72 14.52
CA LEU A 204 -30.92 1.22 15.79
C LEU A 204 -31.13 2.74 15.78
N TYR A 205 -30.66 3.42 14.74
CA TYR A 205 -30.74 4.88 14.65
C TYR A 205 -32.06 5.33 13.99
N PRO A 206 -32.78 6.30 14.59
CA PRO A 206 -34.01 6.81 14.02
C PRO A 206 -33.73 7.64 12.77
N MET A 207 -34.33 7.28 11.63
CA MET A 207 -34.24 8.05 10.38
C MET A 207 -35.63 8.51 9.95
N GLU A 208 -35.70 9.68 9.32
CA GLU A 208 -36.92 10.24 8.77
C GLU A 208 -36.91 10.15 7.25
N THR A 209 -38.02 9.70 6.67
CA THR A 209 -38.25 9.79 5.21
C THR A 209 -39.01 11.08 4.92
N LEU A 210 -38.41 11.97 4.14
CA LEU A 210 -39.01 13.23 3.72
C LEU A 210 -40.02 13.02 2.59
N PRO A 211 -40.92 13.99 2.31
CA PRO A 211 -41.89 13.88 1.21
C PRO A 211 -41.27 13.70 -0.18
N ASP A 212 -40.03 14.15 -0.38
CA ASP A 212 -39.25 13.97 -1.62
C ASP A 212 -38.49 12.62 -1.66
N GLY A 213 -38.77 11.73 -0.70
CA GLY A 213 -38.19 10.40 -0.58
C GLY A 213 -36.81 10.35 0.07
N ARG A 214 -36.17 11.49 0.40
CA ARG A 214 -34.87 11.47 1.07
C ARG A 214 -34.95 10.83 2.46
N ILE A 215 -33.90 10.12 2.85
CA ILE A 215 -33.80 9.45 4.16
C ILE A 215 -32.71 10.15 4.98
N LEU A 216 -33.11 10.96 5.97
CA LEU A 216 -32.21 11.84 6.71
C LEU A 216 -32.33 11.65 8.23
N PRO A 217 -31.26 11.95 9.00
CA PRO A 217 -31.33 11.95 10.46
C PRO A 217 -32.28 13.04 10.97
N PRO A 218 -33.09 12.77 12.02
CA PRO A 218 -34.02 13.75 12.61
C PRO A 218 -33.27 14.98 13.14
N VAL A 219 -33.96 16.11 13.21
CA VAL A 219 -33.37 17.40 13.64
C VAL A 219 -32.78 17.30 15.05
N ASP A 220 -33.52 16.69 15.97
CA ASP A 220 -33.13 16.51 17.38
C ASP A 220 -32.66 15.08 17.67
N GLY A 221 -32.09 14.41 16.67
CA GLY A 221 -31.57 13.05 16.80
C GLY A 221 -30.35 12.92 17.71
N PRO A 222 -30.07 11.71 18.25
CA PRO A 222 -28.86 11.48 19.00
C PRO A 222 -27.62 11.73 18.12
N ARG A 223 -26.56 12.27 18.72
CA ARG A 223 -25.33 12.67 18.01
C ARG A 223 -24.23 11.64 18.26
N ILE A 224 -23.64 11.12 17.18
CA ILE A 224 -22.52 10.17 17.25
C ILE A 224 -21.21 10.95 17.24
N ARG A 225 -20.60 11.12 18.42
CA ARG A 225 -19.34 11.83 18.59
C ARG A 225 -18.16 10.98 18.11
N LYS A 226 -17.30 11.55 17.26
CA LYS A 226 -16.09 10.88 16.79
C LYS A 226 -15.13 10.54 17.95
N ARG A 227 -14.40 9.43 17.81
CA ARG A 227 -13.32 9.02 18.71
C ARG A 227 -12.03 9.78 18.43
N LEU A 228 -11.23 9.94 19.48
CA LEU A 228 -9.94 10.65 19.46
C LEU A 228 -8.88 9.88 20.25
N ALA A 229 -7.78 9.53 19.60
CA ALA A 229 -6.53 9.16 20.25
C ALA A 229 -5.90 10.43 20.85
N ARG A 230 -6.07 10.64 22.16
CA ARG A 230 -5.72 11.90 22.83
C ARG A 230 -4.21 12.10 23.02
N ASP A 231 -3.46 11.02 23.22
CA ASP A 231 -2.00 11.04 23.37
C ASP A 231 -1.37 10.05 22.38
N LEU A 232 -0.78 10.59 21.31
CA LEU A 232 -0.12 9.75 20.33
C LEU A 232 1.08 9.01 20.92
N ASN A 233 1.79 9.55 21.92
CA ASN A 233 2.95 8.87 22.50
C ASN A 233 2.59 7.57 23.20
N ARG A 234 1.36 7.48 23.73
CA ARG A 234 0.82 6.27 24.37
C ARG A 234 0.05 5.38 23.40
N ALA A 235 -0.40 5.93 22.28
CA ALA A 235 -1.11 5.17 21.26
C ALA A 235 -0.20 4.11 20.64
N THR A 236 -0.70 2.87 20.57
CA THR A 236 0.00 1.73 19.99
C THR A 236 0.47 2.03 18.58
N PHE A 237 1.75 1.75 18.32
CA PHE A 237 2.34 1.85 16.98
C PHE A 237 2.93 0.48 16.59
N PRO A 238 2.65 -0.03 15.38
CA PRO A 238 3.04 -1.36 14.96
C PRO A 238 4.54 -1.41 14.62
N VAL A 239 5.43 -1.55 15.61
CA VAL A 239 6.88 -1.67 15.35
C VAL A 239 7.25 -2.99 14.65
N SER A 240 6.43 -4.03 14.77
CA SER A 240 6.54 -5.28 14.02
C SER A 240 5.75 -5.20 12.72
N TYR A 241 6.07 -4.22 11.86
CA TYR A 241 5.45 -4.05 10.54
C TYR A 241 5.45 -5.35 9.74
N ILE A 242 4.33 -5.68 9.11
CA ILE A 242 4.30 -6.81 8.17
C ILE A 242 5.20 -6.47 7.00
N VAL A 243 6.16 -7.35 6.69
CA VAL A 243 7.11 -7.14 5.60
C VAL A 243 6.61 -7.88 4.35
N PRO A 244 6.04 -7.17 3.36
CA PRO A 244 5.47 -7.81 2.18
C PRO A 244 6.54 -8.51 1.35
N PHE A 245 6.12 -9.58 0.69
CA PHE A 245 6.87 -10.12 -0.44
C PHE A 245 6.61 -9.34 -1.73
N THR A 246 5.33 -9.08 -2.02
CA THR A 246 4.90 -8.32 -3.20
C THR A 246 5.28 -6.87 -3.06
N ARG A 247 5.85 -6.28 -4.12
CA ARG A 247 6.16 -4.85 -4.15
C ARG A 247 4.88 -4.01 -3.98
N GLN A 248 4.86 -3.21 -2.93
CA GLN A 248 3.77 -2.28 -2.63
C GLN A 248 3.89 -0.98 -3.43
N VAL A 249 2.79 -0.23 -3.54
CA VAL A 249 2.81 1.16 -4.02
C VAL A 249 3.65 2.04 -3.09
N HIS A 250 3.56 1.78 -1.78
CA HIS A 250 4.35 2.43 -0.74
C HIS A 250 5.10 1.39 0.10
N ASP A 251 6.21 0.88 -0.44
CA ASP A 251 7.04 -0.14 0.22
C ASP A 251 8.11 0.50 1.13
N ARG A 252 7.66 1.09 2.23
CA ARG A 252 8.46 1.87 3.19
C ARG A 252 7.82 1.84 4.59
N ILE A 253 8.61 2.13 5.62
CA ILE A 253 8.06 2.36 6.97
C ILE A 253 7.29 3.69 6.96
N SER A 254 6.02 3.67 7.35
CA SER A 254 5.18 4.87 7.52
C SER A 254 5.16 5.29 8.98
N LEU A 255 6.09 6.16 9.37
CA LEU A 255 6.22 6.63 10.75
C LEU A 255 5.34 7.86 10.96
N GLU A 256 4.21 7.70 11.66
CA GLU A 256 3.29 8.80 11.96
C GLU A 256 3.92 9.74 13.01
N VAL A 257 4.19 10.98 12.62
CA VAL A 257 4.82 11.98 13.50
C VAL A 257 3.82 12.93 14.15
N LEU A 258 2.69 13.19 13.47
CA LEU A 258 1.58 13.99 13.97
C LEU A 258 0.26 13.60 13.29
N ARG A 259 -0.85 13.86 13.98
CA ARG A 259 -2.22 13.66 13.48
C ARG A 259 -3.04 14.93 13.64
N GLY A 260 -3.70 15.37 12.57
CA GLY A 260 -4.44 16.63 12.53
C GLY A 260 -3.81 17.66 11.59
N CYS A 261 -4.56 18.71 11.27
CA CYS A 261 -4.05 19.89 10.56
C CYS A 261 -4.79 21.16 11.03
N THR A 262 -4.07 22.27 11.23
CA THR A 262 -4.64 23.56 11.66
C THR A 262 -4.90 24.55 10.52
N GLN A 263 -4.49 24.23 9.29
CA GLN A 263 -4.54 25.18 8.16
C GLN A 263 -5.93 25.70 7.83
N GLY A 264 -6.96 24.89 8.05
CA GLY A 264 -8.34 25.33 7.84
C GLY A 264 -8.69 25.59 6.37
N CYS A 265 -8.07 24.87 5.43
CA CYS A 265 -8.47 24.92 4.02
C CYS A 265 -9.94 24.47 3.88
N ARG A 266 -10.77 25.30 3.24
CA ARG A 266 -12.24 25.16 3.25
C ARG A 266 -12.80 23.96 2.47
N PHE A 267 -11.97 23.33 1.66
CA PHE A 267 -12.28 22.10 0.91
C PHE A 267 -11.81 20.82 1.61
N CYS A 268 -10.93 20.93 2.62
CA CYS A 268 -10.18 19.79 3.14
C CYS A 268 -10.94 19.11 4.30
N GLN A 269 -11.60 17.99 4.02
CA GLN A 269 -12.29 17.20 5.04
C GLN A 269 -11.33 16.74 6.15
N ALA A 270 -10.17 16.18 5.78
CA ALA A 270 -9.17 15.73 6.74
C ALA A 270 -8.73 16.85 7.69
N GLY A 271 -8.57 18.08 7.20
CA GLY A 271 -8.20 19.25 8.01
C GLY A 271 -9.26 19.69 9.03
N MET A 272 -10.49 19.20 8.92
CA MET A 272 -11.59 19.46 9.85
C MET A 272 -11.85 18.26 10.75
N THR A 273 -12.05 17.08 10.15
CA THR A 273 -12.46 15.87 10.88
C THR A 273 -11.37 15.30 11.77
N THR A 274 -10.09 15.61 11.51
CA THR A 274 -8.97 15.14 12.35
C THR A 274 -8.53 16.15 13.42
N ARG A 275 -9.24 17.26 13.65
CA ARG A 275 -8.89 18.20 14.74
C ARG A 275 -9.17 17.60 16.13
N PRO A 276 -8.40 17.96 17.17
CA PRO A 276 -7.23 18.88 17.19
C PRO A 276 -5.91 18.24 16.70
N VAL A 277 -4.84 19.02 16.52
CA VAL A 277 -3.51 18.46 16.19
C VAL A 277 -2.87 17.82 17.42
N ARG A 278 -2.30 16.62 17.26
CA ARG A 278 -1.47 15.93 18.26
C ARG A 278 -0.16 15.52 17.62
N GLU A 279 0.95 15.66 18.35
CA GLU A 279 2.30 15.36 17.88
C GLU A 279 2.91 14.26 18.78
N ARG A 280 3.72 13.37 18.19
CA ARG A 280 4.62 12.50 18.98
C ARG A 280 5.86 13.29 19.39
N SER A 281 6.48 12.95 20.51
CA SER A 281 7.75 13.54 20.92
C SER A 281 8.91 13.01 20.07
N LEU A 282 10.02 13.75 20.03
CA LEU A 282 11.23 13.33 19.30
C LEU A 282 11.81 12.02 19.86
N GLU A 283 11.79 11.84 21.17
CA GLU A 283 12.26 10.62 21.85
C GLU A 283 11.44 9.41 21.43
N GLU A 284 10.11 9.57 21.40
CA GLU A 284 9.21 8.49 21.01
C GLU A 284 9.36 8.13 19.54
N ILE A 285 9.51 9.12 18.65
CA ILE A 285 9.78 8.89 17.23
C ILE A 285 11.08 8.10 17.03
N ASP A 286 12.17 8.48 17.72
CA ASP A 286 13.46 7.76 17.65
C ASP A 286 13.34 6.32 18.16
N ARG A 287 12.65 6.12 19.27
CA ARG A 287 12.38 4.80 19.82
C ARG A 287 11.64 3.92 18.82
N LEU A 288 10.55 4.42 18.23
CA LEU A 288 9.75 3.70 17.23
C LEU A 288 10.55 3.42 15.95
N LEU A 289 11.32 4.40 15.46
CA LEU A 289 12.18 4.24 14.29
C LEU A 289 13.19 3.10 14.49
N GLN A 290 13.91 3.11 15.61
CA GLN A 290 14.94 2.09 15.90
C GLN A 290 14.33 0.70 16.00
N GLN A 291 13.23 0.55 16.75
CA GLN A 291 12.54 -0.72 16.90
C GLN A 291 12.05 -1.25 15.55
N THR A 292 11.43 -0.39 14.74
CA THR A 292 10.87 -0.80 13.44
C THR A 292 11.96 -1.19 12.44
N LEU A 293 13.09 -0.49 12.41
CA LEU A 293 14.20 -0.85 11.52
C LEU A 293 14.84 -2.19 11.90
N ASP A 294 14.91 -2.51 13.19
CA ASP A 294 15.49 -3.76 13.68
C ASP A 294 14.60 -4.98 13.40
N THR A 295 13.28 -4.83 13.48
CA THR A 295 12.31 -5.92 13.27
C THR A 295 12.02 -6.20 11.79
N THR A 296 12.21 -5.23 10.88
CA THR A 296 11.74 -5.33 9.49
C THR A 296 12.85 -5.49 8.46
N GLY A 297 13.95 -4.75 8.60
CA GLY A 297 15.00 -4.65 7.58
C GLY A 297 14.65 -3.76 6.37
N TYR A 298 13.63 -2.91 6.47
CA TYR A 298 13.25 -1.96 5.41
C TYR A 298 14.41 -1.07 4.94
N GLU A 299 14.30 -0.63 3.69
CA GLU A 299 15.28 0.22 3.01
C GLU A 299 14.88 1.71 3.00
N GLU A 300 13.63 2.04 3.35
CA GLU A 300 13.11 3.40 3.35
C GLU A 300 12.17 3.64 4.55
N VAL A 301 12.26 4.82 5.15
CA VAL A 301 11.32 5.37 6.13
C VAL A 301 10.71 6.67 5.62
N SER A 302 9.43 6.89 5.93
CA SER A 302 8.67 8.07 5.56
C SER A 302 8.04 8.68 6.80
N LEU A 303 8.22 9.99 6.98
CA LEU A 303 7.61 10.73 8.09
C LEU A 303 6.21 11.18 7.68
N VAL A 304 5.21 10.38 8.05
CA VAL A 304 3.84 10.52 7.56
C VAL A 304 3.04 11.46 8.47
N SER A 305 2.39 12.44 7.85
CA SER A 305 1.34 13.26 8.47
C SER A 305 0.55 14.02 7.38
N LEU A 306 -0.47 14.79 7.78
CA LEU A 306 -1.16 15.71 6.86
C LEU A 306 -0.28 16.91 6.46
N SER A 307 0.68 17.30 7.29
CA SER A 307 1.56 18.45 7.05
C SER A 307 2.83 18.34 7.91
N THR A 308 3.84 17.64 7.41
CA THR A 308 5.05 17.32 8.22
C THR A 308 5.87 18.58 8.52
N CYS A 309 5.84 19.57 7.63
CA CYS A 309 6.48 20.88 7.86
C CYS A 309 5.86 21.67 9.02
N ASP A 310 4.64 21.34 9.45
CA ASP A 310 4.00 21.98 10.60
C ASP A 310 4.40 21.31 11.93
N TYR A 311 5.18 20.23 11.93
CA TYR A 311 5.62 19.63 13.19
C TYR A 311 6.45 20.63 14.01
N SER A 312 6.18 20.76 15.33
CA SER A 312 6.76 21.85 16.14
C SER A 312 8.29 21.91 16.14
N HIS A 313 8.97 20.75 16.03
CA HIS A 313 10.44 20.62 16.01
C HIS A 313 10.94 19.96 14.71
N VAL A 314 10.42 20.36 13.55
CA VAL A 314 10.60 19.60 12.30
C VAL A 314 12.07 19.52 11.83
N ARG A 315 12.93 20.52 12.06
CA ARG A 315 14.34 20.39 11.65
C ARG A 315 15.05 19.36 12.52
N SER A 316 14.79 19.39 13.82
CA SER A 316 15.33 18.42 14.78
C SER A 316 14.85 17.00 14.45
N LEU A 317 13.56 16.84 14.12
CA LEU A 317 12.95 15.59 13.68
C LEU A 317 13.65 15.01 12.44
N VAL A 318 13.82 15.83 11.40
CA VAL A 318 14.45 15.41 10.14
C VAL A 318 15.91 15.07 10.35
N GLN A 319 16.65 15.89 11.09
CA GLN A 319 18.04 15.65 11.46
C GLN A 319 18.18 14.30 12.17
N GLN A 320 17.45 14.08 13.27
CA GLN A 320 17.52 12.87 14.07
C GLN A 320 17.19 11.63 13.24
N THR A 321 16.15 11.70 12.40
CA THR A 321 15.78 10.60 11.51
C THR A 321 16.91 10.25 10.54
N VAL A 322 17.52 11.26 9.92
CA VAL A 322 18.64 11.08 8.97
C VAL A 322 19.88 10.51 9.65
N GLU A 323 20.26 11.02 10.83
CA GLU A 323 21.40 10.53 11.62
C GLU A 323 21.26 9.04 12.00
N ARG A 324 20.04 8.57 12.26
CA ARG A 324 19.75 7.16 12.55
C ARG A 324 19.70 6.28 11.30
N ALA A 325 19.13 6.81 10.21
CA ALA A 325 18.87 6.05 8.99
C ALA A 325 20.13 5.87 8.11
N ALA A 326 20.96 6.91 8.00
CA ALA A 326 22.09 6.95 7.07
C ALA A 326 23.15 5.84 7.32
N PRO A 327 23.59 5.56 8.56
CA PRO A 327 24.55 4.48 8.84
C PRO A 327 24.05 3.09 8.43
N ARG A 328 22.72 2.91 8.37
CA ARG A 328 22.05 1.66 7.98
C ARG A 328 21.70 1.61 6.48
N LYS A 329 22.11 2.63 5.73
CA LYS A 329 21.77 2.83 4.31
C LYS A 329 20.25 2.79 4.09
N VAL A 330 19.50 3.45 4.97
CA VAL A 330 18.04 3.59 4.89
C VAL A 330 17.71 4.98 4.34
N GLY A 331 16.89 5.04 3.30
CA GLY A 331 16.40 6.30 2.74
C GLY A 331 15.35 6.94 3.65
N VAL A 332 15.34 8.28 3.70
CA VAL A 332 14.30 9.05 4.41
C VAL A 332 13.49 9.83 3.39
N SER A 333 12.16 9.79 3.50
CA SER A 333 11.25 10.58 2.67
C SER A 333 10.33 11.46 3.50
N LEU A 334 10.07 12.66 2.97
CA LEU A 334 9.12 13.63 3.53
C LEU A 334 7.94 13.76 2.58
N PRO A 335 6.84 13.02 2.81
CA PRO A 335 5.58 13.28 2.12
C PRO A 335 5.03 14.64 2.58
N SER A 336 4.24 15.28 1.70
CA SER A 336 3.46 16.48 2.06
C SER A 336 4.29 17.68 2.51
N LEU A 337 5.21 18.14 1.65
CA LEU A 337 5.99 19.35 1.87
C LEU A 337 5.15 20.61 1.63
N ARG A 338 5.29 21.60 2.53
CA ARG A 338 4.67 22.93 2.37
C ARG A 338 5.42 23.78 1.36
N LEU A 339 4.83 24.95 1.12
CA LEU A 339 5.16 25.90 0.07
C LEU A 339 5.99 27.06 0.61
N ASP A 340 7.20 26.75 1.09
CA ASP A 340 8.17 27.77 1.52
C ASP A 340 9.61 27.32 1.24
N SER A 341 10.55 28.28 1.27
CA SER A 341 11.99 28.00 1.11
C SER A 341 12.53 27.03 2.16
N PHE A 342 11.88 26.98 3.32
CA PHE A 342 12.18 26.07 4.40
C PHE A 342 11.94 24.60 4.02
N SER A 343 10.86 24.32 3.29
CA SER A 343 10.55 22.98 2.80
C SER A 343 11.60 22.46 1.81
N VAL A 344 12.27 23.36 1.06
CA VAL A 344 13.39 22.99 0.17
C VAL A 344 14.65 22.61 0.97
N GLU A 345 14.89 23.26 2.11
CA GLU A 345 15.97 22.90 3.03
C GLU A 345 15.77 21.50 3.60
N LEU A 346 14.58 21.20 4.13
CA LEU A 346 14.24 19.88 4.67
C LEU A 346 14.33 18.79 3.59
N ALA A 347 13.84 19.08 2.38
CA ALA A 347 13.97 18.16 1.25
C ALA A 347 15.44 17.88 0.89
N ASP A 348 16.32 18.87 1.00
CA ASP A 348 17.76 18.72 0.78
C ASP A 348 18.46 17.91 1.89
N MET A 349 17.99 18.02 3.14
CA MET A 349 18.50 17.21 4.27
C MET A 349 18.25 15.71 4.05
N VAL A 350 17.08 15.34 3.53
CA VAL A 350 16.71 13.92 3.30
C VAL A 350 17.08 13.41 1.90
N ALA A 351 17.45 14.30 0.98
CA ALA A 351 17.79 13.91 -0.39
C ALA A 351 19.04 13.03 -0.40
N ASP A 352 18.85 11.72 -0.59
CA ASP A 352 19.97 10.77 -0.62
C ASP A 352 20.74 10.86 -1.95
N ILE A 353 20.13 10.42 -3.06
CA ILE A 353 20.84 10.25 -4.34
C ILE A 353 20.19 10.97 -5.52
N ARG A 354 18.87 10.79 -5.67
CA ARG A 354 18.08 11.48 -6.67
C ARG A 354 17.05 12.30 -5.94
N ARG A 355 17.08 13.58 -6.24
CA ARG A 355 16.03 14.51 -5.86
C ARG A 355 14.77 14.14 -6.64
N THR A 356 13.88 13.41 -5.99
CA THR A 356 12.53 13.19 -6.49
C THR A 356 11.86 14.54 -6.66
N GLY A 357 11.03 14.71 -7.70
CA GLY A 357 10.40 16.00 -7.98
C GLY A 357 9.75 16.60 -6.74
N LEU A 358 10.14 17.83 -6.42
CA LEU A 358 9.56 18.57 -5.30
C LEU A 358 8.07 18.76 -5.60
N THR A 359 7.22 18.20 -4.75
CA THR A 359 5.78 18.21 -4.95
C THR A 359 5.15 19.27 -4.08
N VAL A 360 4.31 20.07 -4.72
CA VAL A 360 3.80 21.32 -4.20
C VAL A 360 2.33 21.38 -4.56
N ALA A 361 1.47 21.68 -3.59
CA ALA A 361 0.04 21.81 -3.80
C ALA A 361 -0.37 23.24 -3.45
N PRO A 362 -0.56 24.12 -4.45
CA PRO A 362 -1.17 25.44 -4.29
C PRO A 362 -2.70 25.40 -4.36
N GLU A 363 -3.25 24.35 -5.02
CA GLU A 363 -4.68 24.05 -5.22
C GLU A 363 -5.44 25.08 -6.07
N ALA A 364 -5.14 26.37 -5.90
CA ALA A 364 -5.57 27.48 -6.73
C ALA A 364 -4.38 28.35 -7.13
N ALA A 365 -4.51 29.05 -8.25
CA ALA A 365 -3.46 29.93 -8.77
C ALA A 365 -3.78 31.42 -8.62
N SER A 366 -5.04 31.83 -8.73
CA SER A 366 -5.40 33.24 -8.54
C SER A 366 -5.41 33.61 -7.05
N PRO A 367 -4.96 34.83 -6.68
CA PRO A 367 -5.06 35.31 -5.29
C PRO A 367 -6.49 35.26 -4.75
N ARG A 368 -7.47 35.57 -5.62
CA ARG A 368 -8.90 35.50 -5.29
C ARG A 368 -9.31 34.09 -4.88
N LEU A 369 -9.04 33.08 -5.70
CA LEU A 369 -9.46 31.71 -5.41
C LEU A 369 -8.66 31.11 -4.25
N ARG A 370 -7.39 31.48 -4.06
CA ARG A 370 -6.60 31.16 -2.85
C ARG A 370 -7.25 31.69 -1.57
N ALA A 371 -7.78 32.91 -1.60
CA ALA A 371 -8.54 33.48 -0.49
C ALA A 371 -9.86 32.73 -0.24
N VAL A 372 -10.59 32.38 -1.32
CA VAL A 372 -11.83 31.58 -1.23
C VAL A 372 -11.57 30.24 -0.54
N ILE A 373 -10.55 29.48 -0.96
CA ILE A 373 -10.26 28.16 -0.37
C ILE A 373 -9.56 28.22 1.00
N ASN A 374 -9.22 29.41 1.47
CA ASN A 374 -8.41 29.64 2.67
C ASN A 374 -7.03 28.95 2.61
N LYS A 375 -6.32 29.14 1.49
CA LYS A 375 -4.95 28.66 1.31
C LYS A 375 -4.13 29.76 0.64
N TRP A 376 -3.73 30.73 1.45
CA TRP A 376 -2.98 31.89 0.99
C TRP A 376 -1.51 31.55 0.82
N ILE A 377 -1.04 31.64 -0.41
CA ILE A 377 0.36 31.41 -0.79
C ILE A 377 0.67 32.47 -1.85
N PRO A 378 1.52 33.46 -1.58
CA PRO A 378 1.94 34.42 -2.59
C PRO A 378 2.63 33.73 -3.77
N ASP A 379 2.43 34.25 -4.99
CA ASP A 379 3.10 33.72 -6.19
C ASP A 379 4.62 33.81 -6.04
N GLU A 380 5.10 34.89 -5.44
CA GLU A 380 6.52 35.18 -5.23
C GLU A 380 7.18 34.13 -4.33
N ASP A 381 6.44 33.60 -3.35
CA ASP A 381 6.92 32.56 -2.45
C ASP A 381 7.05 31.21 -3.17
N LEU A 382 6.06 30.88 -4.01
CA LEU A 382 6.07 29.67 -4.83
C LEU A 382 7.18 29.73 -5.87
N LEU A 383 7.34 30.85 -6.57
CA LEU A 383 8.38 31.07 -7.56
C LEU A 383 9.76 30.99 -6.91
N ARG A 384 9.97 31.68 -5.77
CA ARG A 384 11.22 31.61 -5.00
C ARG A 384 11.56 30.18 -4.59
N MET A 385 10.59 29.42 -4.10
CA MET A 385 10.78 28.01 -3.73
C MET A 385 11.12 27.14 -4.95
N ALA A 386 10.43 27.30 -6.07
CA ALA A 386 10.71 26.54 -7.29
C ALA A 386 12.11 26.85 -7.83
N THR A 387 12.44 28.14 -7.91
CA THR A 387 13.76 28.67 -8.27
C THR A 387 14.86 28.10 -7.37
N GLU A 388 14.64 28.07 -6.06
CA GLU A 388 15.60 27.47 -5.12
C GLU A 388 15.76 25.96 -5.33
N ALA A 389 14.68 25.23 -5.60
CA ALA A 389 14.76 23.82 -5.94
C ALA A 389 15.60 23.59 -7.21
N TYR A 390 15.38 24.36 -8.28
CA TYR A 390 16.20 24.28 -9.49
C TYR A 390 17.66 24.64 -9.25
N ARG A 391 17.95 25.70 -8.48
CA ARG A 391 19.33 26.10 -8.13
C ARG A 391 20.08 24.99 -7.43
N ARG A 392 19.39 24.30 -6.52
CA ARG A 392 20.01 23.19 -5.82
C ARG A 392 20.26 22.03 -6.80
N GLY A 393 19.50 21.86 -7.88
CA GLY A 393 19.67 20.76 -8.85
C GLY A 393 18.49 19.80 -9.01
N TRP A 394 17.28 20.16 -8.57
CA TRP A 394 16.07 19.45 -9.03
C TRP A 394 15.87 19.68 -10.54
N ASP A 395 15.51 18.65 -11.30
CA ASP A 395 15.20 18.78 -12.73
C ASP A 395 13.71 19.02 -13.00
N HIS A 396 12.84 18.73 -12.02
CA HIS A 396 11.41 18.98 -12.11
C HIS A 396 10.76 19.34 -10.77
N VAL A 397 9.76 20.21 -10.85
CA VAL A 397 8.82 20.55 -9.77
C VAL A 397 7.43 20.04 -10.16
N LYS A 398 6.66 19.49 -9.21
CA LYS A 398 5.27 19.09 -9.43
C LYS A 398 4.33 20.06 -8.74
N LEU A 399 3.35 20.59 -9.46
CA LEU A 399 2.31 21.49 -8.95
C LEU A 399 0.96 20.79 -9.01
N TYR A 400 0.23 20.73 -7.90
CA TYR A 400 -1.13 20.18 -7.82
C TYR A 400 -2.16 21.30 -7.66
N PHE A 401 -3.09 21.35 -8.61
CA PHE A 401 -4.22 22.28 -8.61
C PHE A 401 -5.54 21.52 -8.60
N MET A 402 -6.61 22.23 -8.29
CA MET A 402 -7.98 21.76 -8.40
C MET A 402 -8.77 22.67 -9.35
N ILE A 403 -9.76 22.10 -10.03
CA ILE A 403 -10.78 22.84 -10.78
C ILE A 403 -12.17 22.50 -10.24
N GLY A 404 -13.16 23.32 -10.53
CA GLY A 404 -14.54 23.13 -10.06
C GLY A 404 -14.79 23.70 -8.67
N LEU A 405 -13.88 24.52 -8.14
CA LEU A 405 -14.04 25.15 -6.83
C LEU A 405 -15.21 26.15 -6.81
N PRO A 406 -15.81 26.42 -5.63
CA PRO A 406 -16.87 27.43 -5.50
C PRO A 406 -16.40 28.79 -6.00
N THR A 407 -17.27 29.50 -6.73
CA THR A 407 -17.00 30.81 -7.35
C THR A 407 -15.90 30.83 -8.42
N GLU A 408 -15.34 29.68 -8.83
CA GLU A 408 -14.28 29.60 -9.84
C GLU A 408 -14.74 30.12 -11.21
N ARG A 409 -13.87 30.88 -11.86
CA ARG A 409 -14.07 31.51 -13.16
C ARG A 409 -12.97 31.08 -14.13
N ASP A 410 -13.20 31.31 -15.42
CA ASP A 410 -12.22 30.96 -16.46
C ASP A 410 -10.86 31.67 -16.30
N ASP A 411 -10.83 32.89 -15.73
CA ASP A 411 -9.57 33.59 -15.43
C ASP A 411 -8.76 32.91 -14.32
N ASP A 412 -9.42 32.25 -13.34
CA ASP A 412 -8.71 31.46 -12.34
C ASP A 412 -8.08 30.19 -12.94
N ILE A 413 -8.74 29.58 -13.92
CA ILE A 413 -8.22 28.42 -14.66
C ILE A 413 -7.04 28.86 -15.52
N GLN A 414 -7.15 30.01 -16.19
CA GLN A 414 -6.04 30.57 -16.94
C GLN A 414 -4.84 30.89 -16.04
N ALA A 415 -5.08 31.39 -14.82
CA ALA A 415 -4.03 31.65 -13.85
C ALA A 415 -3.23 30.39 -13.47
N ILE A 416 -3.84 29.20 -13.48
CA ILE A 416 -3.11 27.92 -13.29
C ILE A 416 -2.08 27.72 -14.39
N ALA A 417 -2.48 27.97 -15.64
CA ALA A 417 -1.57 27.87 -16.77
C ALA A 417 -0.47 28.95 -16.71
N ASP A 418 -0.83 30.20 -16.40
CA ASP A 418 0.11 31.31 -16.27
C ASP A 418 1.19 31.02 -15.21
N LEU A 419 0.77 30.60 -14.01
CA LEU A 419 1.68 30.28 -12.93
C LEU A 419 2.60 29.10 -13.28
N THR A 420 2.05 28.04 -13.88
CA THR A 420 2.83 26.88 -14.34
C THR A 420 3.91 27.29 -15.34
N LEU A 421 3.56 28.15 -16.31
CA LEU A 421 4.49 28.60 -17.34
C LEU A 421 5.55 29.55 -16.78
N ARG A 422 5.19 30.46 -15.86
CA ARG A 422 6.14 31.32 -15.15
C ARG A 422 7.16 30.51 -14.36
N VAL A 423 6.73 29.47 -13.63
CA VAL A 423 7.63 28.55 -12.92
C VAL A 423 8.60 27.84 -13.87
N LEU A 424 8.12 27.45 -15.07
CA LEU A 424 8.99 26.81 -16.07
C LEU A 424 9.99 27.81 -16.67
N GLU A 425 9.56 29.04 -16.95
CA GLU A 425 10.38 30.10 -17.52
C GLU A 425 11.51 30.49 -16.55
N GLU A 426 11.20 30.87 -15.31
CA GLU A 426 12.21 31.16 -14.28
C GLU A 426 13.09 29.95 -13.99
N GLY A 427 12.51 28.75 -13.95
CA GLY A 427 13.26 27.51 -13.75
C GLY A 427 14.29 27.27 -14.86
N ARG A 428 14.01 27.67 -16.10
CA ARG A 428 14.93 27.52 -17.25
C ARG A 428 16.08 28.51 -17.25
N GLU A 429 15.88 29.70 -16.70
CA GLU A 429 16.96 30.67 -16.50
C GLU A 429 18.04 30.12 -15.56
N ILE A 430 17.64 29.24 -14.63
CA ILE A 430 18.52 28.62 -13.64
C ILE A 430 19.04 27.26 -14.11
N HIS A 431 18.15 26.43 -14.65
CA HIS A 431 18.43 25.05 -15.00
C HIS A 431 17.87 24.74 -16.39
N PRO A 432 18.72 24.61 -17.44
CA PRO A 432 18.27 24.48 -18.84
C PRO A 432 17.32 23.31 -19.12
N LYS A 433 17.38 22.25 -18.29
CA LYS A 433 16.50 21.07 -18.39
C LYS A 433 15.29 21.11 -17.44
N ALA A 434 14.97 22.26 -16.85
CA ALA A 434 13.83 22.41 -15.94
C ALA A 434 12.52 21.94 -16.59
N ARG A 435 11.70 21.27 -15.78
CA ARG A 435 10.39 20.74 -16.15
C ARG A 435 9.38 21.00 -15.05
N VAL A 436 8.13 21.23 -15.42
CA VAL A 436 7.02 21.36 -14.47
C VAL A 436 6.01 20.26 -14.74
N HIS A 437 5.64 19.51 -13.72
CA HIS A 437 4.56 18.53 -13.81
C HIS A 437 3.32 19.10 -13.13
N THR A 438 2.30 19.44 -13.90
CA THR A 438 1.06 20.03 -13.40
C THR A 438 0.01 18.94 -13.31
N GLY A 439 -0.43 18.60 -12.10
CA GLY A 439 -1.55 17.70 -11.84
C GLY A 439 -2.80 18.51 -11.50
N VAL A 440 -3.93 18.18 -12.12
CA VAL A 440 -5.22 18.84 -11.87
C VAL A 440 -6.28 17.82 -11.47
N SER A 441 -6.79 17.95 -10.25
CA SER A 441 -7.96 17.21 -9.78
C SER A 441 -9.23 18.03 -9.95
N THR A 442 -10.38 17.37 -9.88
CA THR A 442 -11.68 18.03 -9.88
C THR A 442 -12.24 18.03 -8.46
N PHE A 443 -12.80 19.16 -8.02
CA PHE A 443 -13.29 19.33 -6.66
C PHE A 443 -14.57 18.52 -6.42
N VAL A 444 -14.54 17.68 -5.37
CA VAL A 444 -15.71 16.99 -4.81
C VAL A 444 -16.04 17.63 -3.46
N PRO A 445 -17.24 18.22 -3.27
CA PRO A 445 -17.60 18.78 -1.98
C PRO A 445 -17.87 17.66 -0.97
N LYS A 446 -17.03 17.59 0.07
CA LYS A 446 -17.03 16.54 1.09
C LYS A 446 -17.81 16.94 2.35
N PRO A 447 -18.40 15.97 3.07
CA PRO A 447 -18.98 16.15 4.40
C PRO A 447 -18.01 16.83 5.37
N PHE A 448 -18.54 17.65 6.28
CA PHE A 448 -17.74 18.35 7.31
C PHE A 448 -16.64 19.25 6.75
N THR A 449 -16.94 19.91 5.63
CA THR A 449 -16.13 20.99 5.10
C THR A 449 -16.98 22.26 5.02
N PRO A 450 -16.39 23.46 5.12
CA PRO A 450 -17.11 24.69 4.81
C PRO A 450 -17.78 24.65 3.43
N PHE A 451 -17.22 23.91 2.46
CA PHE A 451 -17.79 23.76 1.12
C PHE A 451 -18.77 22.59 0.93
N GLN A 452 -19.23 21.92 1.98
CA GLN A 452 -20.15 20.78 1.86
C GLN A 452 -21.45 21.10 1.10
N TRP A 453 -21.89 22.37 1.09
CA TRP A 453 -23.07 22.85 0.36
C TRP A 453 -22.82 23.23 -1.10
N ALA A 454 -21.56 23.32 -1.54
CA ALA A 454 -21.24 23.68 -2.91
C ALA A 454 -21.87 22.71 -3.93
N ALA A 455 -22.17 23.21 -5.12
CA ALA A 455 -22.39 22.36 -6.27
C ALA A 455 -21.06 21.67 -6.66
N GLN A 456 -21.18 20.48 -7.23
CA GLN A 456 -20.11 19.86 -7.98
C GLN A 456 -20.37 20.06 -9.47
N ILE A 457 -19.33 20.41 -10.22
CA ILE A 457 -19.44 20.55 -11.67
C ILE A 457 -19.67 19.19 -12.34
N ASP A 458 -20.41 19.19 -13.44
CA ASP A 458 -20.68 17.98 -14.21
C ASP A 458 -19.48 17.55 -15.08
N ILE A 459 -19.67 16.44 -15.82
CA ILE A 459 -18.65 15.85 -16.69
C ILE A 459 -18.24 16.80 -17.81
N ASP A 460 -19.20 17.49 -18.44
CA ASP A 460 -18.94 18.33 -19.61
C ASP A 460 -18.22 19.62 -19.22
N GLU A 461 -18.63 20.24 -18.11
CA GLU A 461 -17.95 21.40 -17.55
C GLU A 461 -16.54 21.04 -17.07
N THR A 462 -16.37 19.87 -16.44
CA THR A 462 -15.03 19.36 -16.08
C THR A 462 -14.14 19.27 -17.31
N ARG A 463 -14.62 18.65 -18.40
CA ARG A 463 -13.87 18.52 -19.65
C ARG A 463 -13.58 19.89 -20.28
N ARG A 464 -14.54 20.82 -20.29
CA ARG A 464 -14.35 22.19 -20.80
C ARG A 464 -13.21 22.90 -20.09
N ARG A 465 -13.19 22.86 -18.75
CA ARG A 465 -12.14 23.48 -17.93
C ARG A 465 -10.77 22.83 -18.14
N GLN A 466 -10.72 21.50 -18.21
CA GLN A 466 -9.48 20.78 -18.54
C GLN A 466 -8.97 21.11 -19.95
N GLU A 467 -9.87 21.34 -20.90
CA GLU A 467 -9.51 21.70 -22.28
C GLU A 467 -8.86 23.08 -22.36
N ILE A 468 -9.32 24.05 -21.55
CA ILE A 468 -8.64 25.36 -21.42
C ILE A 468 -7.16 25.15 -21.05
N LEU A 469 -6.87 24.35 -20.04
CA LEU A 469 -5.49 24.05 -19.62
C LEU A 469 -4.72 23.29 -20.68
N TYR A 470 -5.35 22.29 -21.32
CA TYR A 470 -4.73 21.50 -22.37
C TYR A 470 -4.26 22.38 -23.53
N GLN A 471 -5.12 23.30 -24.01
CA GLN A 471 -4.77 24.23 -25.09
C GLN A 471 -3.64 25.17 -24.68
N ARG A 472 -3.62 25.65 -23.44
CA ARG A 472 -2.55 26.52 -22.92
C ARG A 472 -1.20 25.81 -22.80
N PHE A 473 -1.19 24.52 -22.46
CA PHE A 473 0.03 23.70 -22.33
C PHE A 473 0.47 23.03 -23.64
N ARG A 474 -0.39 22.99 -24.66
CA ARG A 474 -0.08 22.37 -25.95
C ARG A 474 1.15 23.02 -26.58
N GLY A 475 2.10 22.18 -27.01
CA GLY A 475 3.35 22.64 -27.61
C GLY A 475 4.37 23.24 -26.62
N LYS A 476 4.05 23.34 -25.32
CA LYS A 476 4.97 23.82 -24.28
C LYS A 476 5.86 22.67 -23.82
N GLY A 477 6.96 22.45 -24.54
CA GLY A 477 7.99 21.50 -24.12
C GLY A 477 8.41 21.78 -22.68
N GLY A 478 8.55 20.75 -21.84
CA GLY A 478 8.90 20.89 -20.42
C GLY A 478 7.74 20.90 -19.44
N VAL A 479 6.49 21.05 -19.90
CA VAL A 479 5.29 20.85 -19.06
C VAL A 479 4.76 19.42 -19.25
N LYS A 480 4.54 18.70 -18.15
CA LYS A 480 3.77 17.45 -18.13
C LYS A 480 2.44 17.72 -17.46
N PHE A 481 1.35 17.65 -18.22
CA PHE A 481 -0.01 17.83 -17.70
C PHE A 481 -0.64 16.48 -17.36
N GLY A 482 -1.05 16.29 -16.11
CA GLY A 482 -1.86 15.18 -15.64
C GLY A 482 -3.20 15.71 -15.13
N ARG A 483 -4.27 14.95 -15.34
CA ARG A 483 -5.64 15.32 -14.95
C ARG A 483 -6.42 14.10 -14.50
N HIS A 484 -7.36 14.29 -13.57
CA HIS A 484 -8.33 13.26 -13.22
C HIS A 484 -9.30 13.03 -14.39
N HIS A 485 -9.84 11.81 -14.49
CA HIS A 485 -10.96 11.53 -15.37
C HIS A 485 -12.24 12.13 -14.78
N ALA A 486 -13.06 12.75 -15.63
CA ALA A 486 -14.26 13.45 -15.18
C ALA A 486 -15.29 12.47 -14.59
N GLU A 487 -15.32 11.25 -15.13
CA GLU A 487 -16.18 10.15 -14.72
C GLU A 487 -15.90 9.72 -13.27
N ASP A 488 -14.63 9.67 -12.85
CA ASP A 488 -14.25 9.29 -11.48
C ASP A 488 -14.82 10.25 -10.45
N THR A 489 -14.59 11.54 -10.71
CA THR A 489 -15.05 12.60 -9.82
C THR A 489 -16.57 12.64 -9.79
N PHE A 490 -17.22 12.43 -10.94
CA PHE A 490 -18.67 12.35 -11.03
C PHE A 490 -19.24 11.23 -10.15
N LEU A 491 -18.70 10.01 -10.26
CA LEU A 491 -19.13 8.87 -9.43
C LEU A 491 -18.85 9.11 -7.94
N GLU A 492 -17.67 9.64 -7.62
CA GLU A 492 -17.32 9.98 -6.24
C GLU A 492 -18.29 11.02 -5.65
N GLY A 493 -18.67 12.02 -6.44
CA GLY A 493 -19.60 13.08 -6.07
C GLY A 493 -21.01 12.58 -5.75
N ILE A 494 -21.59 11.77 -6.63
CA ILE A 494 -22.96 11.25 -6.44
C ILE A 494 -23.05 10.26 -5.28
N ILE A 495 -21.95 9.61 -4.87
CA ILE A 495 -21.94 8.71 -3.71
C ILE A 495 -21.63 9.48 -2.43
N SER A 496 -20.56 10.29 -2.42
CA SER A 496 -20.05 10.97 -1.22
C SER A 496 -21.06 11.95 -0.61
N ARG A 497 -21.95 12.51 -1.43
CA ARG A 497 -22.95 13.51 -1.01
C ARG A 497 -24.32 12.92 -0.71
N ALA A 498 -24.55 11.65 -1.03
CA ALA A 498 -25.88 11.07 -1.03
C ALA A 498 -26.35 10.58 0.34
N ASP A 499 -27.66 10.35 0.42
CA ASP A 499 -28.31 9.68 1.54
C ASP A 499 -28.34 8.16 1.36
N ARG A 500 -29.09 7.49 2.25
CA ARG A 500 -29.19 6.02 2.32
C ARG A 500 -29.68 5.35 1.03
N ARG A 501 -30.34 6.09 0.13
CA ARG A 501 -30.86 5.54 -1.13
C ARG A 501 -29.74 5.20 -2.13
N ALA A 502 -28.56 5.81 -2.00
CA ALA A 502 -27.41 5.50 -2.86
C ALA A 502 -26.97 4.03 -2.75
N ALA A 503 -27.35 3.34 -1.69
CA ALA A 503 -27.12 1.91 -1.56
C ALA A 503 -27.71 1.10 -2.73
N ASP A 504 -28.90 1.48 -3.21
CA ASP A 504 -29.55 0.78 -4.33
C ASP A 504 -28.75 0.95 -5.62
N LEU A 505 -28.17 2.13 -5.83
CA LEU A 505 -27.29 2.41 -6.96
C LEU A 505 -25.98 1.60 -6.89
N ILE A 506 -25.33 1.56 -5.72
CA ILE A 506 -24.08 0.80 -5.52
C ILE A 506 -24.32 -0.70 -5.73
N GLU A 507 -25.44 -1.23 -5.21
CA GLU A 507 -25.83 -2.62 -5.42
C GLU A 507 -26.10 -2.92 -6.89
N ALA A 508 -26.83 -2.05 -7.60
CA ALA A 508 -27.09 -2.22 -9.03
C ALA A 508 -25.79 -2.25 -9.85
N ALA A 509 -24.87 -1.31 -9.61
CA ALA A 509 -23.55 -1.29 -10.26
C ALA A 509 -22.73 -2.56 -9.96
N PHE A 510 -22.73 -3.02 -8.71
CA PHE A 510 -22.09 -4.27 -8.31
C PHE A 510 -22.66 -5.48 -9.05
N ARG A 511 -24.00 -5.57 -9.18
CA ARG A 511 -24.70 -6.66 -9.87
C ARG A 511 -24.45 -6.67 -11.38
N LEU A 512 -24.23 -5.50 -11.98
CA LEU A 512 -23.77 -5.36 -13.38
C LEU A 512 -22.30 -5.73 -13.58
N GLY A 513 -21.57 -6.00 -12.49
CA GLY A 513 -20.19 -6.48 -12.52
C GLY A 513 -19.14 -5.38 -12.39
N CYS A 514 -19.48 -4.18 -11.92
CA CYS A 514 -18.49 -3.15 -11.57
C CYS A 514 -17.60 -3.64 -10.41
N ARG A 515 -16.28 -3.47 -10.57
CA ARG A 515 -15.24 -3.82 -9.59
C ARG A 515 -14.09 -2.84 -9.76
N PHE A 516 -13.38 -2.55 -8.67
CA PHE A 516 -12.17 -1.72 -8.69
C PHE A 516 -12.39 -0.38 -9.40
N ASP A 517 -13.46 0.34 -9.07
CA ASP A 517 -13.87 1.58 -9.76
C ASP A 517 -12.83 2.72 -9.64
N ASN A 518 -11.91 2.62 -8.67
CA ASN A 518 -10.74 3.51 -8.54
C ASN A 518 -9.62 3.27 -9.57
N TRP A 519 -9.68 2.19 -10.35
CA TRP A 519 -8.65 1.80 -11.30
C TRP A 519 -9.10 2.08 -12.74
N ASP A 520 -8.38 2.94 -13.44
CA ASP A 520 -8.70 3.35 -14.83
C ASP A 520 -8.87 2.15 -15.79
N GLU A 521 -8.11 1.07 -15.58
CA GLU A 521 -8.16 -0.15 -16.39
C GLU A 521 -9.34 -1.08 -16.11
N HIS A 522 -10.06 -0.86 -15.00
CA HIS A 522 -11.18 -1.70 -14.57
C HIS A 522 -12.52 -0.95 -14.54
N ARG A 523 -12.49 0.38 -14.45
CA ARG A 523 -13.67 1.22 -14.45
C ARG A 523 -14.50 1.03 -15.71
N ASP A 524 -15.78 0.73 -15.53
CA ASP A 524 -16.77 0.64 -16.60
C ASP A 524 -17.90 1.64 -16.36
N PHE A 525 -17.73 2.86 -16.89
CA PHE A 525 -18.71 3.93 -16.72
C PHE A 525 -20.05 3.61 -17.41
N ALA A 526 -20.04 2.80 -18.47
CA ALA A 526 -21.28 2.42 -19.16
C ALA A 526 -22.19 1.57 -18.26
N ARG A 527 -21.60 0.67 -17.47
CA ARG A 527 -22.36 -0.11 -16.45
C ARG A 527 -22.89 0.79 -15.34
N TRP A 528 -22.14 1.81 -14.93
CA TRP A 528 -22.65 2.80 -13.98
C TRP A 528 -23.81 3.61 -14.54
N GLN A 529 -23.75 4.02 -15.81
CA GLN A 529 -24.89 4.68 -16.47
C GLN A 529 -26.13 3.78 -16.51
N GLN A 530 -25.94 2.50 -16.83
CA GLN A 530 -27.02 1.51 -16.79
C GLN A 530 -27.60 1.35 -15.37
N ALA A 531 -26.76 1.33 -14.32
CA ALA A 531 -27.21 1.28 -12.93
C ALA A 531 -28.02 2.53 -12.54
N ILE A 532 -27.56 3.72 -12.95
CA ILE A 532 -28.26 5.00 -12.74
C ILE A 532 -29.64 4.97 -13.37
N GLU A 533 -29.74 4.49 -14.63
CA GLU A 533 -31.02 4.35 -15.34
C GLU A 533 -31.95 3.34 -14.67
N GLN A 534 -31.43 2.18 -14.25
CA GLN A 534 -32.22 1.13 -13.60
C GLN A 534 -32.83 1.57 -12.27
N VAL A 535 -32.09 2.35 -11.48
CA VAL A 535 -32.55 2.85 -10.18
C VAL A 535 -33.36 4.15 -10.32
N GLY A 536 -33.25 4.85 -11.44
CA GLY A 536 -33.84 6.18 -11.63
C GLY A 536 -33.14 7.24 -10.76
N TRP A 537 -31.82 7.14 -10.63
CA TRP A 537 -31.04 8.03 -9.75
C TRP A 537 -30.89 9.43 -10.33
N ASP A 538 -31.35 10.45 -9.59
CA ASP A 538 -31.21 11.85 -10.01
C ASP A 538 -29.82 12.41 -9.65
N CYS A 539 -28.87 12.18 -10.56
CA CYS A 539 -27.50 12.69 -10.43
C CYS A 539 -27.45 14.23 -10.33
N ALA A 540 -28.29 14.94 -11.08
CA ALA A 540 -28.28 16.40 -11.09
C ALA A 540 -28.73 16.96 -9.74
N PHE A 541 -29.73 16.33 -9.12
CA PHE A 541 -30.16 16.67 -7.77
C PHE A 541 -29.02 16.45 -6.76
N GLU A 542 -28.29 15.33 -6.79
CA GLU A 542 -27.22 15.10 -5.80
C GLU A 542 -26.01 16.04 -5.95
N LEU A 543 -25.68 16.43 -7.19
CA LEU A 543 -24.54 17.31 -7.48
C LEU A 543 -24.87 18.81 -7.35
N ARG A 544 -26.14 19.18 -7.18
CA ARG A 544 -26.57 20.58 -7.05
C ARG A 544 -25.96 21.29 -5.83
N GLN A 545 -26.05 22.62 -5.84
CA GLN A 545 -25.79 23.44 -4.65
C GLN A 545 -26.91 23.25 -3.62
N ARG A 546 -26.55 22.94 -2.37
CA ARG A 546 -27.48 22.75 -1.26
C ARG A 546 -27.72 24.08 -0.54
N ARG A 547 -28.86 24.22 0.14
CA ARG A 547 -29.13 25.39 0.99
C ARG A 547 -28.36 25.25 2.32
N LEU A 548 -27.91 26.37 2.88
CA LEU A 548 -27.12 26.35 4.14
C LEU A 548 -27.93 25.82 5.34
N ASP A 549 -29.24 25.97 5.30
CA ASP A 549 -30.21 25.46 6.29
C ASP A 549 -30.72 24.05 5.94
N GLU A 550 -30.24 23.42 4.87
CA GLU A 550 -30.65 22.06 4.49
C GLU A 550 -30.11 21.02 5.50
N ARG A 551 -30.96 20.06 5.85
CA ARG A 551 -30.56 18.84 6.57
C ARG A 551 -29.68 17.98 5.66
N LEU A 552 -28.57 17.50 6.20
CA LEU A 552 -27.58 16.70 5.48
C LEU A 552 -27.59 15.25 5.97
N PRO A 553 -27.27 14.26 5.13
CA PRO A 553 -27.25 12.85 5.52
C PRO A 553 -26.37 12.54 6.74
N TRP A 554 -25.27 13.28 6.90
CA TRP A 554 -24.30 13.14 7.98
C TRP A 554 -24.56 14.05 9.19
N ASP A 555 -25.71 14.76 9.26
CA ASP A 555 -26.03 15.66 10.38
C ASP A 555 -26.20 14.93 11.72
N HIS A 556 -26.13 13.60 11.79
CA HIS A 556 -26.10 12.87 13.07
C HIS A 556 -24.69 12.69 13.63
N ILE A 557 -23.63 12.95 12.84
CA ILE A 557 -22.24 12.75 13.27
C ILE A 557 -21.68 14.04 13.84
N ASP A 558 -21.06 13.95 15.01
CA ASP A 558 -20.36 15.04 15.68
C ASP A 558 -18.84 14.93 15.54
N VAL A 559 -18.26 15.84 14.74
CA VAL A 559 -16.82 15.97 14.52
C VAL A 559 -16.13 16.99 15.43
N LEU A 560 -16.83 17.47 16.47
CA LEU A 560 -16.41 18.51 17.42
C LEU A 560 -16.39 19.94 16.87
N ILE A 561 -16.93 20.14 15.67
CA ILE A 561 -17.07 21.44 15.01
C ILE A 561 -18.56 21.65 14.76
N ASP A 562 -19.09 22.78 15.23
CA ASP A 562 -20.49 23.11 15.09
C ASP A 562 -20.85 23.45 13.63
N LYS A 563 -22.07 23.12 13.21
CA LYS A 563 -22.53 23.31 11.81
C LYS A 563 -22.51 24.80 11.45
N GLU A 564 -22.84 25.65 12.40
CA GLU A 564 -22.85 27.11 12.31
C GLU A 564 -21.46 27.65 11.97
N TRP A 565 -20.38 27.04 12.49
CA TRP A 565 -19.01 27.45 12.16
C TRP A 565 -18.70 27.21 10.68
N PHE A 566 -19.15 26.10 10.10
CA PHE A 566 -18.99 25.85 8.66
C PHE A 566 -19.77 26.86 7.81
N VAL A 567 -20.96 27.26 8.26
CA VAL A 567 -21.77 28.31 7.61
C VAL A 567 -21.07 29.67 7.68
N GLU A 568 -20.48 30.02 8.83
CA GLU A 568 -19.67 31.23 8.96
C GLU A 568 -18.45 31.21 8.04
N GLU A 569 -17.74 30.09 7.96
CA GLU A 569 -16.60 29.95 7.05
C GLU A 569 -16.99 30.02 5.57
N TRP A 570 -18.17 29.49 5.19
CA TRP A 570 -18.72 29.69 3.84
C TRP A 570 -18.89 31.19 3.53
N ARG A 571 -19.52 31.94 4.45
CA ARG A 571 -19.71 33.39 4.29
C ARG A 571 -18.38 34.14 4.20
N ARG A 572 -17.38 33.74 5.01
CA ARG A 572 -16.02 34.31 4.93
C ARG A 572 -15.37 34.02 3.57
N ALA A 573 -15.62 32.84 2.99
CA ALA A 573 -15.14 32.50 1.64
C ALA A 573 -15.74 33.40 0.57
N GLU A 574 -17.06 33.64 0.62
CA GLU A 574 -17.77 34.55 -0.31
C GLU A 574 -17.24 35.99 -0.19
N GLN A 575 -16.83 36.40 1.01
CA GLN A 575 -16.27 37.72 1.29
C GLN A 575 -14.74 37.80 1.07
N LEU A 576 -14.11 36.75 0.56
CA LEU A 576 -12.65 36.65 0.37
C LEU A 576 -11.83 36.88 1.65
N GLN A 577 -12.41 36.59 2.81
CA GLN A 577 -11.75 36.75 4.11
C GLN A 577 -10.87 35.54 4.41
N HIS A 578 -9.60 35.80 4.71
CA HIS A 578 -8.64 34.79 5.11
C HIS A 578 -8.71 34.53 6.62
N ALA A 579 -8.68 33.25 7.01
CA ALA A 579 -8.54 32.83 8.40
C ALA A 579 -7.11 32.30 8.61
N GLU A 580 -6.34 33.01 9.44
CA GLU A 580 -4.94 32.66 9.76
C GLU A 580 -4.84 31.37 10.58
N ASP A 581 -3.66 30.75 10.66
CA ASP A 581 -3.47 29.57 11.48
C ASP A 581 -3.48 29.91 12.99
N CYS A 582 -4.33 29.23 13.77
CA CYS A 582 -4.44 29.44 15.22
C CYS A 582 -3.17 29.06 16.02
N ARG A 583 -2.19 28.35 15.44
CA ARG A 583 -0.88 28.09 16.06
C ARG A 583 0.04 29.30 16.08
N HIS A 584 -0.20 30.24 15.18
CA HIS A 584 0.60 31.46 15.00
C HIS A 584 -0.19 32.72 15.34
N SER A 585 -1.52 32.64 15.27
CA SER A 585 -2.45 33.75 15.50
C SER A 585 -3.45 33.43 16.62
N ARG A 586 -4.58 34.17 16.68
CA ARG A 586 -5.63 33.97 17.68
C ARG A 586 -6.50 32.75 17.34
N CYS A 587 -7.04 32.10 18.37
CA CYS A 587 -7.98 30.99 18.19
C CYS A 587 -9.30 31.46 17.56
N HIS A 588 -9.75 30.77 16.50
CA HIS A 588 -11.01 31.04 15.79
C HIS A 588 -12.25 30.41 16.39
N ARG A 589 -12.13 29.77 17.57
CA ARG A 589 -13.23 29.11 18.29
C ARG A 589 -14.09 28.20 17.40
N CYS A 590 -13.45 27.29 16.68
CA CYS A 590 -14.11 26.31 15.81
C CYS A 590 -14.92 25.21 16.54
N GLY A 591 -15.34 25.43 17.79
CA GLY A 591 -16.02 24.44 18.65
C GLY A 591 -15.07 23.44 19.35
N VAL A 592 -13.96 23.04 18.70
CA VAL A 592 -13.03 22.05 19.27
C VAL A 592 -12.44 22.51 20.62
N ILE A 593 -12.11 23.80 20.76
CA ILE A 593 -11.52 24.34 21.99
C ILE A 593 -12.48 24.31 23.18
N ASP A 594 -13.78 24.29 22.93
CA ASP A 594 -14.81 24.27 23.97
C ASP A 594 -14.99 22.87 24.54
N ARG A 595 -14.72 21.84 23.73
CA ARG A 595 -14.87 20.42 24.09
C ARG A 595 -13.55 19.70 24.42
N GLU A 596 -12.44 20.13 23.81
CA GLU A 596 -11.10 19.52 23.92
C GLU A 596 -10.03 20.57 24.26
N ARG A 597 -10.35 21.48 25.19
CA ARG A 597 -9.45 22.58 25.64
C ARG A 597 -8.04 22.11 25.99
N PRO A 598 -7.82 21.01 26.73
CA PRO A 598 -6.46 20.56 27.08
C PRO A 598 -5.61 20.23 25.85
N LEU A 599 -6.19 19.59 24.82
CA LEU A 599 -5.49 19.23 23.59
C LEU A 599 -5.14 20.47 22.77
N CYS A 600 -6.09 21.39 22.59
CA CYS A 600 -5.81 22.67 21.93
C CYS A 600 -4.71 23.46 22.66
N ALA A 601 -4.77 23.54 23.99
CA ALA A 601 -3.76 24.22 24.78
C ALA A 601 -2.37 23.56 24.65
N SER A 602 -2.30 22.22 24.62
CA SER A 602 -1.04 21.48 24.41
C SER A 602 -0.45 21.75 23.04
N MET A 603 -1.26 21.69 21.99
CA MET A 603 -0.83 22.00 20.62
C MET A 603 -0.24 23.41 20.52
N LEU A 604 -0.90 24.40 21.15
CA LEU A 604 -0.42 25.79 21.15
C LEU A 604 0.90 25.95 21.92
N ARG A 605 1.03 25.32 23.08
CA ARG A 605 2.29 25.33 23.85
C ARG A 605 3.44 24.69 23.06
N GLY A 606 3.22 23.50 22.51
CA GLY A 606 4.21 22.80 21.69
C GLY A 606 4.65 23.65 20.48
N ALA A 607 3.72 24.31 19.80
CA ALA A 607 4.05 25.21 18.70
C ALA A 607 4.91 26.42 19.14
N ILE A 608 4.67 26.98 20.33
CA ILE A 608 5.46 28.09 20.89
C ILE A 608 6.86 27.62 21.28
N GLU A 609 6.95 26.49 21.97
CA GLU A 609 8.22 25.88 22.42
C GLU A 609 9.08 25.47 21.22
N GLY A 610 8.48 24.81 20.24
CA GLY A 610 9.11 24.44 18.97
C GLY A 610 9.70 25.62 18.23
N ARG A 611 8.93 26.72 18.07
CA ARG A 611 9.45 27.94 17.43
C ARG A 611 10.67 28.53 18.15
N LYS A 612 10.71 28.46 19.49
CA LYS A 612 11.87 28.93 20.26
C LYS A 612 13.09 28.05 19.98
N ALA A 613 12.92 26.72 20.01
CA ALA A 613 14.01 25.78 19.75
C ALA A 613 14.53 25.87 18.31
N GLU A 614 13.62 25.99 17.33
CA GLU A 614 13.93 26.05 15.90
C GLU A 614 14.56 27.37 15.46
N LYS A 615 14.39 28.46 16.24
CA LYS A 615 15.01 29.76 15.97
C LYS A 615 16.54 29.72 16.12
N ASP A 616 17.00 29.02 17.15
CA ASP A 616 18.42 28.90 17.50
C ASP A 616 19.05 27.62 16.93
N TRP A 617 18.30 26.85 16.12
CA TRP A 617 18.80 25.63 15.50
C TRP A 617 19.83 25.95 14.42
N VAL A 618 20.96 25.24 14.48
CA VAL A 618 22.05 25.35 13.51
C VAL A 618 22.15 24.03 12.75
N ARG A 619 22.20 24.11 11.42
CA ARG A 619 22.29 22.94 10.56
C ARG A 619 23.58 22.16 10.85
N PRO A 620 23.50 20.90 11.29
CA PRO A 620 24.69 20.06 11.45
C PRO A 620 25.29 19.70 10.09
N PRO A 621 26.57 19.27 10.05
CA PRO A 621 27.15 18.73 8.83
C PRO A 621 26.35 17.51 8.35
N ARG A 622 26.19 17.40 7.03
CA ARG A 622 25.52 16.26 6.41
C ARG A 622 26.29 14.96 6.71
N PRO A 623 25.60 13.85 7.05
CA PRO A 623 26.27 12.56 7.24
C PRO A 623 27.10 12.15 6.01
N PRO A 624 28.35 11.67 6.20
CA PRO A 624 29.22 11.28 5.09
C PRO A 624 28.58 10.24 4.15
N GLU A 625 27.75 9.35 4.68
CA GLU A 625 27.09 8.26 3.95
C GLU A 625 26.16 8.76 2.84
N LEU A 626 25.56 9.94 3.04
CA LEU A 626 24.69 10.58 2.04
C LEU A 626 25.49 11.31 0.95
N GLY A 627 26.81 11.42 1.09
CA GLY A 627 27.72 12.06 0.15
C GLY A 627 27.51 13.56 -0.03
N VAL A 628 28.37 14.17 -0.85
CA VAL A 628 28.26 15.58 -1.24
C VAL A 628 27.43 15.67 -2.52
N LEU A 629 26.32 16.41 -2.46
CA LEU A 629 25.46 16.64 -3.62
C LEU A 629 26.10 17.67 -4.56
N ARG A 630 26.10 17.35 -5.86
CA ARG A 630 26.45 18.29 -6.94
C ARG A 630 25.30 18.32 -7.95
N PRO A 631 24.87 19.50 -8.44
CA PRO A 631 23.77 19.58 -9.41
C PRO A 631 24.04 18.71 -10.64
N GLY A 632 23.07 17.87 -11.00
CA GLY A 632 23.12 16.99 -12.18
C GLY A 632 24.11 15.82 -12.11
N GLN A 633 24.77 15.58 -10.96
CA GLN A 633 25.69 14.46 -10.74
C GLN A 633 25.24 13.59 -9.56
N PRO A 634 25.56 12.28 -9.54
CA PRO A 634 25.36 11.46 -8.35
C PRO A 634 26.15 12.03 -7.16
N PRO A 635 25.66 11.84 -5.91
CA PRO A 635 26.39 12.28 -4.72
C PRO A 635 27.78 11.67 -4.71
N VAL A 636 28.79 12.50 -4.48
CA VAL A 636 30.15 12.02 -4.27
C VAL A 636 30.20 11.50 -2.84
N ARG A 637 30.12 10.18 -2.71
CA ARG A 637 30.20 9.48 -1.42
C ARG A 637 31.65 9.10 -1.12
N PRO A 638 31.99 8.92 0.17
CA PRO A 638 33.19 8.18 0.53
C PRO A 638 33.22 6.85 -0.22
N ALA A 639 34.42 6.42 -0.64
CA ALA A 639 34.57 5.12 -1.28
C ALA A 639 33.96 4.04 -0.37
N GLU A 640 33.08 3.21 -0.94
CA GLU A 640 32.53 2.09 -0.19
C GLU A 640 33.70 1.19 0.25
N PRO A 641 33.70 0.71 1.51
CA PRO A 641 34.75 -0.20 1.97
C PRO A 641 34.86 -1.39 1.01
N PRO A 642 36.08 -1.78 0.58
CA PRO A 642 36.24 -2.89 -0.33
C PRO A 642 35.68 -4.16 0.31
N ALA A 643 35.14 -5.06 -0.52
CA ALA A 643 34.73 -6.36 -0.03
C ALA A 643 35.96 -7.13 0.47
N VAL A 644 35.95 -7.54 1.75
CA VAL A 644 37.05 -8.26 2.40
C VAL A 644 36.76 -9.76 2.58
N GLN A 645 35.51 -10.17 2.35
CA GLN A 645 35.06 -11.55 2.46
C GLN A 645 33.91 -11.81 1.48
N ARG A 646 33.87 -13.01 0.91
CA ARG A 646 32.77 -13.51 0.08
C ARG A 646 32.27 -14.82 0.66
N VAL A 647 30.99 -14.85 1.01
CA VAL A 647 30.37 -16.00 1.67
C VAL A 647 29.24 -16.51 0.79
N VAL A 648 29.27 -17.81 0.49
CA VAL A 648 28.23 -18.50 -0.27
C VAL A 648 27.39 -19.34 0.66
N PHE A 649 26.09 -19.10 0.64
CA PHE A 649 25.07 -19.81 1.42
C PHE A 649 24.36 -20.82 0.54
N ARG A 650 24.17 -22.05 1.05
CA ARG A 650 23.17 -22.97 0.50
C ARG A 650 21.82 -22.65 1.13
N ILE A 651 20.85 -22.36 0.29
CA ILE A 651 19.53 -21.87 0.68
C ILE A 651 18.41 -22.76 0.13
N GLY A 652 17.25 -22.66 0.76
CA GLY A 652 16.03 -23.33 0.32
C GLY A 652 14.80 -22.45 0.41
N ILE A 653 13.81 -22.77 -0.44
CA ILE A 653 12.51 -22.13 -0.53
C ILE A 653 11.49 -23.25 -0.70
N VAL A 654 10.61 -23.43 0.28
CA VAL A 654 9.68 -24.55 0.39
C VAL A 654 8.28 -24.08 0.79
N GLY A 655 7.29 -24.97 0.60
CA GLY A 655 5.89 -24.67 0.90
C GLY A 655 5.37 -23.50 0.05
N VAL A 656 4.49 -22.68 0.61
CA VAL A 656 3.84 -21.58 -0.13
C VAL A 656 4.81 -20.50 -0.61
N ALA A 657 6.01 -20.39 -0.04
CA ALA A 657 7.05 -19.47 -0.52
C ALA A 657 7.52 -19.80 -1.96
N ARG A 658 7.22 -21.01 -2.47
CA ARG A 658 7.46 -21.37 -3.89
C ARG A 658 6.71 -20.46 -4.88
N PHE A 659 5.64 -19.81 -4.44
CA PHE A 659 4.87 -18.86 -5.24
C PHE A 659 5.45 -17.45 -5.27
N LEU A 660 6.62 -17.23 -4.68
CA LEU A 660 7.35 -15.98 -4.86
C LEU A 660 8.08 -15.99 -6.20
N THR A 661 8.08 -14.86 -6.88
CA THR A 661 8.96 -14.61 -8.02
C THR A 661 10.41 -14.49 -7.56
N HIS A 662 11.35 -14.55 -8.50
CA HIS A 662 12.77 -14.39 -8.19
C HIS A 662 13.10 -13.02 -7.55
N LEU A 663 12.46 -11.94 -8.01
CA LEU A 663 12.69 -10.60 -7.46
C LEU A 663 12.16 -10.47 -6.02
N GLU A 664 10.96 -10.99 -5.74
CA GLU A 664 10.39 -10.99 -4.39
C GLU A 664 11.23 -11.83 -3.44
N THR A 665 11.71 -13.00 -3.91
CA THR A 665 12.64 -13.86 -3.19
C THR A 665 13.94 -13.12 -2.84
N MET A 666 14.54 -12.42 -3.81
CA MET A 666 15.77 -11.65 -3.60
C MET A 666 15.57 -10.54 -2.57
N ASN A 667 14.48 -9.78 -2.67
CA ASN A 667 14.17 -8.72 -1.70
C ASN A 667 13.97 -9.30 -0.29
N ALA A 668 13.27 -10.43 -0.15
CA ALA A 668 13.08 -11.10 1.13
C ALA A 668 14.43 -11.52 1.77
N TRP A 669 15.37 -12.06 0.97
CA TRP A 669 16.72 -12.39 1.43
C TRP A 669 17.53 -11.15 1.84
N ILE A 670 17.47 -10.07 1.05
CA ILE A 670 18.16 -8.81 1.37
C ILE A 670 17.66 -8.25 2.71
N ARG A 671 16.34 -8.21 2.93
CA ARG A 671 15.76 -7.77 4.20
C ARG A 671 16.15 -8.71 5.35
N ALA A 672 16.22 -10.02 5.13
CA ALA A 672 16.70 -10.99 6.14
C ALA A 672 18.18 -10.78 6.52
N LEU A 673 19.05 -10.51 5.54
CA LEU A 673 20.47 -10.16 5.75
C LEU A 673 20.62 -8.87 6.56
N ARG A 674 19.79 -7.85 6.26
CA ARG A 674 19.76 -6.59 7.01
C ARG A 674 19.32 -6.80 8.47
N ARG A 675 18.26 -7.59 8.71
CA ARG A 675 17.82 -7.97 10.07
C ARG A 675 18.87 -8.78 10.83
N ALA A 676 19.60 -9.66 10.14
CA ALA A 676 20.71 -10.43 10.73
C ALA A 676 21.97 -9.59 10.99
N LYS A 677 21.93 -8.28 10.70
CA LYS A 677 23.03 -7.32 10.87
C LYS A 677 24.31 -7.79 10.15
N VAL A 678 24.15 -8.34 8.95
CA VAL A 678 25.27 -8.79 8.10
C VAL A 678 25.97 -7.55 7.50
N PRO A 679 27.31 -7.44 7.55
CA PRO A 679 28.04 -6.28 7.04
C PRO A 679 28.15 -6.31 5.50
N LEU A 680 27.03 -6.05 4.82
CA LEU A 680 26.89 -6.14 3.37
C LEU A 680 27.79 -5.12 2.66
N ALA A 681 28.51 -5.56 1.63
CA ALA A 681 29.13 -4.67 0.65
C ALA A 681 28.08 -4.19 -0.36
N TYR A 682 28.19 -2.94 -0.80
CA TYR A 682 27.25 -2.32 -1.72
C TYR A 682 27.90 -1.99 -3.07
N SER A 683 27.10 -1.90 -4.12
CA SER A 683 27.53 -1.40 -5.42
C SER A 683 27.76 0.11 -5.40
N GLU A 684 28.67 0.58 -6.25
CA GLU A 684 28.83 2.01 -6.50
C GLU A 684 27.76 2.51 -7.49
N GLY A 685 27.36 3.77 -7.38
CA GLY A 685 26.42 4.42 -8.30
C GLY A 685 25.17 5.01 -7.63
N PHE A 686 24.16 5.28 -8.46
CA PHE A 686 22.97 6.06 -8.07
C PHE A 686 22.02 5.37 -7.09
N HIS A 687 22.09 4.06 -6.94
CA HIS A 687 21.33 3.33 -5.92
C HIS A 687 22.22 2.18 -5.47
N PRO A 688 22.94 2.33 -4.35
CA PRO A 688 23.81 1.28 -3.86
C PRO A 688 22.93 0.10 -3.49
N HIS A 689 23.12 -1.02 -4.18
CA HIS A 689 22.44 -2.26 -3.86
C HIS A 689 23.45 -3.21 -3.20
N PRO A 690 23.01 -4.00 -2.21
CA PRO A 690 23.85 -5.06 -1.66
C PRO A 690 24.40 -5.95 -2.78
N LYS A 691 25.68 -6.27 -2.73
CA LYS A 691 26.34 -7.21 -3.65
C LYS A 691 25.94 -8.64 -3.29
N VAL A 692 24.73 -9.00 -3.70
CA VAL A 692 24.12 -10.32 -3.53
C VAL A 692 23.83 -10.92 -4.92
N ALA A 693 24.19 -12.17 -5.13
CA ALA A 693 23.91 -12.91 -6.36
C ALA A 693 23.35 -14.30 -6.04
N PHE A 694 22.63 -14.89 -6.99
CA PHE A 694 22.04 -16.23 -6.86
C PHE A 694 22.58 -17.16 -7.94
N SER A 695 22.60 -18.47 -7.67
CA SER A 695 23.01 -19.48 -8.66
C SER A 695 22.10 -19.50 -9.89
N GLY A 696 20.84 -19.08 -9.77
CA GLY A 696 19.95 -18.92 -10.92
C GLY A 696 18.61 -18.26 -10.54
N ALA A 697 17.84 -17.88 -11.56
CA ALA A 697 16.47 -17.46 -11.36
C ALA A 697 15.56 -18.68 -11.17
N ARG A 698 14.87 -18.76 -10.03
CA ARG A 698 13.91 -19.83 -9.74
C ARG A 698 12.59 -19.59 -10.49
N PRO A 699 12.05 -20.59 -11.22
CA PRO A 699 10.70 -20.52 -11.75
C PRO A 699 9.63 -20.42 -10.66
N LEU A 700 8.51 -19.77 -10.97
CA LEU A 700 7.35 -19.71 -10.08
C LEU A 700 6.81 -21.13 -9.81
N ALA A 701 6.30 -21.37 -8.61
CA ALA A 701 5.74 -22.65 -8.16
C ALA A 701 6.74 -23.81 -7.97
N GLU A 702 8.05 -23.59 -8.15
CA GLU A 702 9.08 -24.59 -7.85
C GLU A 702 9.68 -24.42 -6.44
N GLU A 703 9.90 -25.50 -5.71
CA GLU A 703 10.64 -25.51 -4.45
C GLU A 703 12.13 -25.77 -4.70
N THR A 704 12.98 -25.39 -3.74
CA THR A 704 14.41 -25.68 -3.79
C THR A 704 14.97 -25.93 -2.39
N LEU A 705 15.92 -26.85 -2.29
CA LEU A 705 16.79 -27.09 -1.13
C LEU A 705 18.28 -27.00 -1.54
N GLY A 706 18.55 -26.63 -2.79
CA GLY A 706 19.85 -26.73 -3.43
C GLY A 706 20.29 -25.46 -4.15
N ASP A 707 19.62 -24.33 -3.92
CA ASP A 707 20.02 -23.04 -4.48
C ASP A 707 21.15 -22.43 -3.65
N PHE A 708 21.93 -21.54 -4.28
CA PHE A 708 23.03 -20.86 -3.62
C PHE A 708 22.88 -19.35 -3.74
N MET A 709 23.20 -18.66 -2.64
CA MET A 709 23.23 -17.21 -2.55
C MET A 709 24.66 -16.77 -2.19
N ASP A 710 25.22 -15.89 -3.00
CA ASP A 710 26.53 -15.27 -2.85
C ASP A 710 26.38 -13.90 -2.20
N VAL A 711 27.17 -13.62 -1.17
CA VAL A 711 27.15 -12.34 -0.46
C VAL A 711 28.57 -11.83 -0.26
N GLN A 712 28.83 -10.59 -0.69
CA GLN A 712 30.08 -9.89 -0.40
C GLN A 712 29.96 -9.01 0.84
N LEU A 713 31.00 -8.98 1.66
CA LEU A 713 30.99 -8.35 2.98
C LEU A 713 32.12 -7.33 3.16
N THR A 714 31.85 -6.25 3.91
CA THR A 714 32.81 -5.20 4.26
C THR A 714 33.61 -5.50 5.53
N ALA A 715 33.18 -6.48 6.32
CA ALA A 715 33.91 -6.97 7.48
C ALA A 715 33.93 -8.51 7.49
N ARG A 716 35.05 -9.08 7.96
CA ARG A 716 35.17 -10.53 8.16
C ARG A 716 34.26 -10.98 9.30
N VAL A 717 33.49 -12.02 9.05
CA VAL A 717 32.59 -12.67 10.01
C VAL A 717 32.79 -14.19 9.96
N ASP A 718 32.45 -14.88 11.04
CA ASP A 718 32.34 -16.33 11.02
C ASP A 718 31.07 -16.74 10.25
N PRO A 719 31.18 -17.48 9.12
CA PRO A 719 30.02 -17.94 8.37
C PRO A 719 29.02 -18.75 9.20
N ALA A 720 29.47 -19.52 10.20
CA ALA A 720 28.58 -20.30 11.06
C ALA A 720 27.70 -19.39 11.93
N VAL A 721 28.28 -18.33 12.50
CA VAL A 721 27.54 -17.33 13.29
C VAL A 721 26.51 -16.61 12.42
N VAL A 722 26.86 -16.28 11.17
CA VAL A 722 25.92 -15.63 10.24
C VAL A 722 24.77 -16.57 9.86
N VAL A 723 25.05 -17.87 9.67
CA VAL A 723 24.00 -18.87 9.41
C VAL A 723 22.98 -18.90 10.55
N GLU A 724 23.42 -18.93 11.81
CA GLU A 724 22.51 -18.94 12.95
C GLU A 724 21.67 -17.65 13.05
N ARG A 725 22.29 -16.49 12.84
CA ARG A 725 21.55 -15.21 12.79
C ARG A 725 20.52 -15.19 11.66
N LEU A 726 20.88 -15.67 10.47
CA LEU A 726 19.96 -15.72 9.34
C LEU A 726 18.81 -16.70 9.57
N ARG A 727 19.07 -17.87 10.16
CA ARG A 727 18.01 -18.83 10.52
C ARG A 727 16.94 -18.21 11.42
N ALA A 728 17.35 -17.32 12.32
CA ALA A 728 16.44 -16.60 13.20
C ALA A 728 15.67 -15.45 12.51
N THR A 729 16.11 -14.96 11.36
CA THR A 729 15.52 -13.79 10.70
C THR A 729 14.77 -14.08 9.42
N VAL A 730 14.95 -15.26 8.80
CA VAL A 730 14.28 -15.60 7.53
C VAL A 730 12.76 -15.82 7.73
N PRO A 731 11.93 -15.43 6.75
CA PRO A 731 10.50 -15.66 6.82
C PRO A 731 10.14 -17.14 6.63
N ALA A 732 8.89 -17.50 6.93
CA ALA A 732 8.37 -18.85 6.73
C ALA A 732 8.58 -19.33 5.27
N GLY A 733 8.93 -20.62 5.12
CA GLY A 733 9.28 -21.23 3.84
C GLY A 733 10.73 -21.00 3.37
N PHE A 734 11.48 -20.08 3.96
CA PHE A 734 12.89 -19.88 3.65
C PHE A 734 13.79 -20.73 4.56
N ARG A 735 14.90 -21.22 4.02
CA ARG A 735 15.81 -22.15 4.70
C ARG A 735 17.27 -21.78 4.45
N VAL A 736 18.11 -21.85 5.48
CA VAL A 736 19.58 -21.68 5.38
C VAL A 736 20.25 -22.96 5.84
N MET A 737 20.87 -23.68 4.90
CA MET A 737 21.41 -25.02 5.13
C MET A 737 22.86 -24.98 5.61
N GLY A 738 23.63 -24.00 5.14
CA GLY A 738 25.01 -23.77 5.56
C GLY A 738 25.64 -22.67 4.73
N ALA A 739 26.86 -22.31 5.08
CA ALA A 739 27.63 -21.29 4.38
C ALA A 739 29.10 -21.67 4.31
N ARG A 740 29.82 -21.11 3.33
CA ARG A 740 31.27 -21.23 3.22
C ARG A 740 31.89 -19.96 2.67
N GLU A 741 33.05 -19.59 3.17
CA GLU A 741 33.87 -18.56 2.55
C GLU A 741 34.51 -19.10 1.27
N ILE A 742 34.52 -18.27 0.22
CA ILE A 742 35.23 -18.51 -1.03
C ILE A 742 36.13 -17.31 -1.37
N PRO A 743 37.17 -17.47 -2.20
CA PRO A 743 37.99 -16.35 -2.64
C PRO A 743 37.14 -15.27 -3.33
N LEU A 744 37.47 -13.99 -3.09
CA LEU A 744 36.82 -12.87 -3.74
C LEU A 744 36.90 -12.96 -5.28
N SER A 745 38.00 -13.50 -5.80
CA SER A 745 38.27 -13.70 -7.23
C SER A 745 37.60 -14.92 -7.85
N ALA A 746 36.87 -15.73 -7.10
CA ALA A 746 36.20 -16.92 -7.63
C ALA A 746 35.16 -16.55 -8.72
N ASP A 747 34.84 -17.50 -9.59
CA ASP A 747 33.83 -17.30 -10.63
C ASP A 747 32.45 -16.96 -10.06
N SER A 748 31.59 -16.33 -10.86
CA SER A 748 30.20 -16.06 -10.47
C SER A 748 29.42 -17.38 -10.36
N LEU A 749 28.50 -17.47 -9.39
CA LEU A 749 27.67 -18.68 -9.22
C LEU A 749 26.95 -19.06 -10.52
N MET A 750 26.29 -18.08 -11.14
CA MET A 750 25.46 -18.29 -12.33
C MET A 750 26.26 -18.80 -13.54
N SER A 751 27.49 -18.33 -13.74
CA SER A 751 28.35 -18.81 -14.83
C SER A 751 28.88 -20.23 -14.61
N ALA A 752 28.94 -20.67 -13.35
CA ALA A 752 29.46 -21.99 -12.97
C ALA A 752 28.37 -23.06 -12.88
N VAL A 753 27.07 -22.74 -13.01
CA VAL A 753 26.01 -23.75 -12.97
C VAL A 753 26.08 -24.68 -14.18
N GLU A 754 26.28 -25.96 -13.91
CA GLU A 754 26.28 -27.03 -14.90
C GLU A 754 24.91 -27.67 -15.06
N GLY A 755 24.13 -27.74 -13.98
CA GLY A 755 22.83 -28.41 -13.98
C GLY A 755 22.21 -28.47 -12.60
N ALA A 756 21.11 -29.21 -12.48
CA ALA A 756 20.44 -29.42 -11.21
C ALA A 756 19.71 -30.77 -11.18
N ASP A 757 19.53 -31.28 -9.97
CA ASP A 757 18.80 -32.51 -9.69
C ASP A 757 17.48 -32.17 -9.01
N TYR A 758 16.41 -32.82 -9.45
CA TYR A 758 15.03 -32.53 -9.08
C TYR A 758 14.31 -33.78 -8.62
N ARG A 759 13.36 -33.58 -7.70
CA ARG A 759 12.25 -34.48 -7.45
C ARG A 759 10.97 -33.85 -7.97
N VAL A 760 10.19 -34.62 -8.72
CA VAL A 760 8.91 -34.16 -9.28
C VAL A 760 7.84 -35.09 -8.78
N TYR A 761 6.81 -34.52 -8.17
CA TYR A 761 5.61 -35.22 -7.75
C TYR A 761 4.47 -34.77 -8.66
N LEU A 762 3.84 -35.69 -9.37
CA LEU A 762 2.74 -35.39 -10.29
C LEU A 762 1.63 -36.44 -10.18
N PRO A 763 0.36 -36.07 -10.44
CA PRO A 763 -0.71 -37.06 -10.51
C PRO A 763 -0.40 -38.18 -11.50
N VAL A 764 -0.64 -39.43 -11.09
CA VAL A 764 -0.50 -40.60 -11.96
C VAL A 764 -1.50 -40.51 -13.11
N PHE A 765 -1.06 -40.88 -14.31
CA PHE A 765 -1.89 -41.00 -15.49
C PHE A 765 -1.47 -42.23 -16.32
N ASP A 766 -2.40 -42.71 -17.14
CA ASP A 766 -2.20 -43.92 -17.93
C ASP A 766 -0.98 -43.82 -18.84
N GLY A 767 -0.08 -44.79 -18.72
CA GLY A 767 1.12 -44.87 -19.55
C GLY A 767 2.29 -43.98 -19.13
N LEU A 768 2.30 -43.43 -17.91
CA LEU A 768 3.40 -42.63 -17.37
C LEU A 768 4.75 -43.37 -17.41
N GLY A 769 4.81 -44.61 -16.92
CA GLY A 769 6.05 -45.41 -16.95
C GLY A 769 6.60 -45.59 -18.38
N ALA A 770 5.72 -45.95 -19.32
CA ALA A 770 6.07 -46.05 -20.74
C ALA A 770 6.46 -44.70 -21.35
N ALA A 771 5.88 -43.58 -20.89
CA ALA A 771 6.25 -42.24 -21.32
C ALA A 771 7.68 -41.86 -20.86
N VAL A 772 8.06 -42.23 -19.63
CA VAL A 772 9.42 -42.03 -19.12
C VAL A 772 10.44 -42.79 -19.96
N GLU A 773 10.19 -44.07 -20.24
CA GLU A 773 11.06 -44.90 -21.09
C GLU A 773 11.19 -44.33 -22.51
N ARG A 774 10.05 -43.98 -23.14
CA ARG A 774 10.03 -43.36 -24.47
C ARG A 774 10.82 -42.05 -24.52
N LEU A 775 10.65 -41.19 -23.51
CA LEU A 775 11.32 -39.90 -23.45
C LEU A 775 12.83 -40.05 -23.28
N LEU A 776 13.26 -41.03 -22.47
CA LEU A 776 14.69 -41.35 -22.30
C LEU A 776 15.32 -41.92 -23.57
N ALA A 777 14.60 -42.75 -24.32
CA ALA A 777 15.09 -43.38 -25.56
C ALA A 777 15.00 -42.47 -26.80
N ALA A 778 14.26 -41.35 -26.73
CA ALA A 778 14.09 -40.45 -27.86
C ALA A 778 15.40 -39.71 -28.23
N ASP A 779 15.71 -39.68 -29.53
CA ASP A 779 16.88 -38.97 -30.09
C ASP A 779 16.70 -37.44 -30.13
N SER A 780 15.46 -36.96 -30.05
CA SER A 780 15.11 -35.54 -30.09
C SER A 780 13.91 -35.24 -29.20
N LEU A 781 13.97 -34.13 -28.45
CA LEU A 781 12.93 -33.64 -27.54
C LEU A 781 12.56 -32.17 -27.89
N PRO A 782 11.81 -31.92 -28.97
CA PRO A 782 11.50 -30.57 -29.42
C PRO A 782 10.45 -29.90 -28.52
N VAL A 783 10.74 -28.67 -28.07
CA VAL A 783 9.81 -27.85 -27.30
C VAL A 783 9.73 -26.44 -27.88
N GLU A 784 8.53 -25.89 -27.99
CA GLU A 784 8.34 -24.52 -28.45
C GLU A 784 8.57 -23.49 -27.33
N ARG A 785 9.46 -22.53 -27.58
CA ARG A 785 9.70 -21.38 -26.69
C ARG A 785 9.26 -20.08 -27.36
N ARG A 786 8.54 -19.23 -26.64
CA ARG A 786 8.21 -17.88 -27.10
C ARG A 786 9.48 -17.01 -27.15
N ARG A 787 9.71 -16.28 -28.26
CA ARG A 787 10.76 -15.26 -28.33
C ARG A 787 10.37 -14.05 -27.49
N LYS A 788 11.34 -13.47 -26.76
CA LYS A 788 11.19 -12.13 -26.17
C LYS A 788 10.93 -11.11 -27.29
N LYS A 789 9.99 -10.20 -27.03
CA LYS A 789 9.62 -9.09 -27.92
C LYS A 789 10.84 -8.22 -28.24
N ARG A 790 11.19 -8.05 -29.52
CA ARG A 790 12.03 -6.93 -29.99
C ARG A 790 11.09 -5.88 -30.59
N GLY A 791 10.79 -4.80 -29.85
CA GLY A 791 10.04 -3.62 -30.34
C GLY A 791 8.54 -3.54 -29.99
N ARG A 792 7.98 -2.32 -30.06
CA ARG A 792 6.54 -1.99 -29.89
C ARG A 792 5.78 -2.39 -31.18
N ARG A 793 4.82 -3.32 -31.07
CA ARG A 793 3.82 -3.76 -32.09
C ARG A 793 4.09 -5.03 -32.95
N GLY A 794 4.94 -5.97 -32.54
CA GLY A 794 4.99 -7.32 -33.15
C GLY A 794 4.38 -8.42 -32.26
N ARG A 795 3.67 -9.40 -32.84
CA ARG A 795 3.32 -10.67 -32.16
C ARG A 795 4.62 -11.45 -31.87
N PRO A 796 4.82 -12.03 -30.67
CA PRO A 796 6.02 -12.81 -30.38
C PRO A 796 6.04 -14.10 -31.19
N GLY A 797 7.07 -14.31 -32.02
CA GLY A 797 7.27 -15.59 -32.73
C GLY A 797 7.70 -16.70 -31.78
N THR A 798 7.38 -17.95 -32.11
CA THR A 798 7.87 -19.15 -31.41
C THR A 798 9.21 -19.61 -32.00
N ARG A 799 9.99 -20.35 -31.21
CA ARG A 799 11.21 -21.04 -31.65
C ARG A 799 11.20 -22.43 -31.03
N THR A 800 11.38 -23.46 -31.85
CA THR A 800 11.60 -24.82 -31.39
C THR A 800 13.03 -24.97 -30.87
N VAL A 801 13.17 -25.58 -29.69
CA VAL A 801 14.45 -25.91 -29.05
C VAL A 801 14.40 -27.38 -28.67
N ASP A 802 15.41 -28.14 -29.08
CA ASP A 802 15.58 -29.53 -28.67
C ASP A 802 16.21 -29.59 -27.27
N LEU A 803 15.60 -30.35 -26.36
CA LEU A 803 16.03 -30.52 -24.97
C LEU A 803 16.74 -31.85 -24.71
N ARG A 804 16.99 -32.70 -25.72
CA ARG A 804 17.65 -34.00 -25.52
C ARG A 804 19.00 -33.88 -24.81
N ASP A 805 19.83 -32.93 -25.24
CA ASP A 805 21.13 -32.66 -24.62
C ASP A 805 21.01 -32.15 -23.18
N ASN A 806 19.84 -31.64 -22.78
CA ASN A 806 19.60 -31.11 -21.44
C ASN A 806 19.15 -32.20 -20.44
N LEU A 807 18.51 -33.28 -20.88
CA LEU A 807 18.03 -34.34 -20.01
C LEU A 807 19.12 -35.40 -19.77
N VAL A 808 19.64 -35.46 -18.55
CA VAL A 808 20.71 -36.41 -18.14
C VAL A 808 20.11 -37.73 -17.68
N SER A 809 19.13 -37.69 -16.79
CA SER A 809 18.40 -38.87 -16.31
C SER A 809 16.97 -38.51 -15.93
N LEU A 810 16.08 -39.50 -16.01
CA LEU A 810 14.69 -39.44 -15.60
C LEU A 810 14.27 -40.83 -15.13
N GLU A 811 13.81 -40.96 -13.90
CA GLU A 811 13.49 -42.26 -13.30
C GLU A 811 12.18 -42.14 -12.51
N LEU A 812 11.27 -43.11 -12.71
CA LEU A 812 10.09 -43.28 -11.87
C LEU A 812 10.48 -44.12 -10.65
N LEU A 813 10.37 -43.51 -9.47
CA LEU A 813 10.84 -44.12 -8.22
C LEU A 813 9.74 -44.87 -7.48
N GLY A 814 8.49 -44.45 -7.68
CA GLY A 814 7.34 -45.04 -7.03
C GLY A 814 6.07 -44.25 -7.29
N GLU A 815 4.96 -44.86 -6.92
CA GLU A 815 3.62 -44.27 -6.96
C GLU A 815 2.99 -44.47 -5.59
N ASP A 816 2.52 -43.39 -4.98
CA ASP A 816 1.82 -43.44 -3.69
C ASP A 816 0.59 -42.54 -3.74
N ALA A 817 -0.55 -43.05 -3.26
CA ALA A 817 -1.83 -42.35 -3.20
C ALA A 817 -2.23 -41.59 -4.49
N GLY A 818 -1.90 -42.14 -5.66
CA GLY A 818 -2.19 -41.52 -6.97
C GLY A 818 -1.22 -40.39 -7.39
N ILE A 819 -0.10 -40.24 -6.70
CA ILE A 819 1.00 -39.33 -7.05
C ILE A 819 2.24 -40.16 -7.41
N ALA A 820 2.80 -39.91 -8.59
CA ALA A 820 4.08 -40.47 -9.02
C ALA A 820 5.24 -39.62 -8.54
N GLU A 821 6.31 -40.25 -8.07
CA GLU A 821 7.57 -39.60 -7.74
C GLU A 821 8.62 -39.88 -8.82
N LEU A 822 9.11 -38.81 -9.46
CA LEU A 822 10.18 -38.88 -10.46
C LEU A 822 11.47 -38.26 -9.91
N ALA A 823 12.60 -38.94 -10.12
CA ALA A 823 13.91 -38.30 -10.07
C ALA A 823 14.32 -37.82 -11.46
N MET A 824 14.76 -36.56 -11.56
CA MET A 824 15.16 -35.97 -12.83
C MET A 824 16.45 -35.17 -12.67
N SER A 825 17.40 -35.40 -13.57
CA SER A 825 18.65 -34.65 -13.63
C SER A 825 18.74 -33.87 -14.93
N LEU A 826 18.87 -32.55 -14.83
CA LEU A 826 18.97 -31.64 -15.97
C LEU A 826 20.34 -30.95 -16.00
N ARG A 827 20.88 -30.72 -17.19
CA ARG A 827 22.11 -29.96 -17.43
C ARG A 827 21.90 -28.77 -18.35
N THR A 828 22.75 -27.77 -18.24
CA THR A 828 22.92 -26.69 -19.20
C THR A 828 23.68 -27.24 -20.40
N ASN A 829 23.14 -27.07 -21.60
CA ASN A 829 23.79 -27.57 -22.81
C ASN A 829 25.00 -26.70 -23.23
N ALA A 830 25.76 -27.17 -24.23
CA ALA A 830 26.96 -26.48 -24.72
C ALA A 830 26.71 -25.03 -25.22
N GLN A 831 25.46 -24.69 -25.53
CA GLN A 831 25.04 -23.35 -25.97
C GLN A 831 24.60 -22.46 -24.79
N GLY A 832 24.80 -22.90 -23.55
CA GLY A 832 24.41 -22.18 -22.33
C GLY A 832 22.91 -22.18 -22.06
N ARG A 833 22.13 -23.06 -22.69
CA ARG A 833 20.67 -23.14 -22.50
C ARG A 833 20.33 -24.30 -21.58
N GLY A 834 19.50 -24.05 -20.56
CA GLY A 834 18.92 -25.09 -19.70
C GLY A 834 17.55 -25.55 -20.20
N ALA A 835 17.12 -26.75 -19.77
CA ALA A 835 15.73 -27.21 -19.80
C ALA A 835 15.03 -26.86 -18.48
N ARG A 836 13.71 -26.72 -18.51
CA ARG A 836 12.88 -26.55 -17.30
C ARG A 836 12.15 -27.84 -16.96
N PRO A 837 11.97 -28.18 -15.67
CA PRO A 837 11.13 -29.31 -15.26
C PRO A 837 9.74 -29.32 -15.90
N SER A 838 9.09 -28.16 -15.98
CA SER A 838 7.78 -28.01 -16.62
C SER A 838 7.75 -28.38 -18.10
N GLU A 839 8.85 -28.20 -18.82
CA GLU A 839 8.96 -28.62 -20.23
C GLU A 839 9.03 -30.15 -20.33
N ILE A 840 9.76 -30.80 -19.43
CA ILE A 840 9.87 -32.27 -19.38
C ILE A 840 8.54 -32.90 -18.94
N ILE A 841 7.87 -32.33 -17.94
CA ILE A 841 6.53 -32.78 -17.50
C ILE A 841 5.52 -32.71 -18.65
N GLY A 842 5.53 -31.60 -19.42
CA GLY A 842 4.66 -31.46 -20.59
C GLY A 842 4.95 -32.51 -21.67
N LEU A 843 6.22 -32.87 -21.89
CA LEU A 843 6.59 -33.94 -22.83
C LEU A 843 6.18 -35.34 -22.35
N LEU A 844 6.08 -35.57 -21.04
CA LEU A 844 5.52 -36.81 -20.49
C LEU A 844 3.99 -36.91 -20.68
N GLY A 845 3.32 -35.80 -21.00
CA GLY A 845 1.86 -35.70 -21.06
C GLY A 845 1.21 -35.26 -19.75
N GLY A 846 1.99 -34.91 -18.73
CA GLY A 846 1.51 -34.41 -17.45
C GLY A 846 1.19 -32.91 -17.49
N ASP A 847 0.34 -32.45 -16.57
CA ASP A 847 0.06 -31.03 -16.37
C ASP A 847 1.11 -30.40 -15.40
N PRO A 848 2.00 -29.51 -15.88
CA PRO A 848 2.99 -28.88 -15.02
C PRO A 848 2.39 -28.03 -13.90
N ALA A 849 1.15 -27.55 -14.04
CA ALA A 849 0.49 -26.75 -12.99
C ALA A 849 0.08 -27.60 -11.78
N LYS A 850 -0.08 -28.92 -11.96
CA LYS A 850 -0.40 -29.89 -10.89
C LYS A 850 0.83 -30.60 -10.33
N ALA A 851 2.01 -30.32 -10.89
CA ALA A 851 3.24 -30.95 -10.47
C ALA A 851 3.92 -30.13 -9.36
N ARG A 852 4.30 -30.80 -8.26
CA ARG A 852 5.19 -30.24 -7.26
C ARG A 852 6.63 -30.57 -7.64
N VAL A 853 7.41 -29.54 -7.96
CA VAL A 853 8.80 -29.67 -8.38
C VAL A 853 9.70 -29.19 -7.25
N VAL A 854 10.67 -30.01 -6.83
CA VAL A 854 11.65 -29.69 -5.78
C VAL A 854 13.05 -29.85 -6.33
N ARG A 855 13.82 -28.76 -6.42
CA ARG A 855 15.25 -28.82 -6.73
C ARG A 855 16.04 -29.27 -5.50
N LEU A 856 16.66 -30.44 -5.55
CA LEU A 856 17.45 -30.97 -4.43
C LEU A 856 18.88 -30.41 -4.40
N ALA A 857 19.50 -30.26 -5.57
CA ALA A 857 20.88 -29.82 -5.69
C ALA A 857 21.10 -29.00 -6.97
N THR A 858 21.92 -27.96 -6.87
CA THR A 858 22.55 -27.30 -8.01
C THR A 858 23.95 -27.85 -8.18
N ARG A 859 24.29 -28.29 -9.40
CA ARG A 859 25.61 -28.79 -9.77
C ARG A 859 26.42 -27.68 -10.41
N PHE A 860 27.69 -27.58 -10.02
CA PHE A 860 28.63 -26.60 -10.53
C PHE A 860 29.79 -27.29 -11.25
N ARG A 861 30.37 -26.59 -12.22
CA ARG A 861 31.61 -26.99 -12.90
C ARG A 861 32.83 -26.27 -12.32
N GLY A 862 34.01 -26.84 -12.55
CA GLY A 862 35.29 -26.22 -12.21
C GLY A 862 35.58 -26.16 -10.71
N ASP A 863 36.47 -25.23 -10.31
CA ASP A 863 36.96 -25.08 -8.94
C ASP A 863 35.84 -24.81 -7.91
N LEU A 864 34.76 -24.16 -8.34
CA LEU A 864 33.61 -23.88 -7.47
C LEU A 864 32.90 -25.17 -7.01
N ALA A 865 32.91 -26.23 -7.81
CA ALA A 865 32.31 -27.52 -7.46
C ALA A 865 32.97 -28.12 -6.20
N ALA A 866 34.31 -28.13 -6.16
CA ALA A 866 35.07 -28.64 -5.01
C ALA A 866 34.89 -27.75 -3.77
N ARG A 867 34.82 -26.44 -3.95
CA ARG A 867 34.64 -25.48 -2.85
C ARG A 867 33.26 -25.56 -2.20
N LEU A 868 32.20 -25.79 -2.99
CA LEU A 868 30.83 -25.87 -2.49
C LEU A 868 30.42 -27.30 -2.08
N ALA A 869 31.25 -28.30 -2.37
CA ALA A 869 31.05 -29.66 -1.88
C ALA A 869 30.91 -29.69 -0.36
N GLY A 870 29.89 -30.41 0.14
CA GLY A 870 29.66 -30.58 1.58
C GLY A 870 28.86 -29.45 2.25
N VAL A 871 28.66 -28.29 1.62
CA VAL A 871 27.93 -27.17 2.24
C VAL A 871 26.48 -27.56 2.53
N GLY A 872 26.13 -27.64 3.83
CA GLY A 872 24.78 -27.97 4.29
C GLY A 872 24.31 -29.40 4.01
N THR A 873 25.21 -30.39 3.95
CA THR A 873 24.92 -31.78 3.54
C THR A 873 24.36 -32.71 4.63
N ARG A 874 23.86 -32.19 5.77
CA ARG A 874 23.06 -33.02 6.69
C ARG A 874 21.81 -33.52 5.93
N ARG A 875 21.55 -34.83 5.92
CA ARG A 875 20.44 -35.47 5.19
C ARG A 875 19.14 -34.72 5.45
N LEU A 876 18.62 -34.04 4.42
CA LEU A 876 17.31 -33.42 4.43
C LEU A 876 16.30 -34.49 4.01
N GLN A 877 15.51 -35.00 4.95
CA GLN A 877 14.27 -35.68 4.58
C GLN A 877 13.25 -34.59 4.21
N PRO A 878 12.56 -34.68 3.07
CA PRO A 878 11.39 -33.86 2.84
C PRO A 878 10.36 -34.18 3.93
N ALA A 879 9.93 -33.18 4.70
CA ALA A 879 8.77 -33.34 5.57
C ALA A 879 7.54 -33.53 4.67
N SER A 880 6.74 -34.54 5.02
CA SER A 880 5.49 -34.96 4.36
C SER A 880 4.54 -33.81 4.08
#